data_AF-A0A9P8Q6Z4-F1
#
_entry.id   AF-A0A9P8Q6Z4-F1
#
_cell.length_a   1.000
_cell.length_b   1.000
_cell.length_c   1.000
_cell.angle_alpha   90.00
_cell.angle_beta   90.00
_cell.angle_gamma   90.00
#
_symmetry.space_group_name_H-M   'P 1'
#
loop_
_entity.id
_entity.type
_entity.pdbx_description
1 polymer ?
#
loop_
_entity_poly.entity_id
_entity_poly.type
_entity_poly.pdbx_seq_one_letter_code
_entity_poly.pdbx_strand_id
1 'polypeptide(L)'
;MPRINRYNLPLKLQSLVLLLVSIVTLLAPQIAASDFPNNEETQHTFNAFNDSGSDPEINLDQLKQDLLKVSPEQMQYVGNITADKLYPIDASSLDMYYQAALKSLQYGSSISDSTHSTAASSISEDSQVTIYIPMDYGDMENELQYNESWSQLPKYVTAAYEIIQYTSQLNHADSHYTLAQFHMFGNYSIPSNLTLSLHHYNQFIELTPVANATAYFHLGLLYSTGGNGVFPVDQSKASLYYQMAFQSAKPTTSNELNIDIQIAMVLAYRHLQGIATNVDFSKSLYYYQYAANKLHLYHDFASGNVPIGGIDLDSYSLRIADFQGGVYGKGAGETSSSLHRSASRYDGLLMSSQNSLQIINDESNGETDDTLFNELYVNVLIYYEGSYLKDRDFKKAYRYAKHAMDSGLPQLKYLGDLDRRFISKCIYVLGRMYLRGEDVVEDHKEARRLFELSLEIFPFGDTFNDLGLLFEYTNDPILHNVTLATELYMNASRHQAHNGDYNYGRRLLESTSPRLKHQGVGLISNATAHLSLEAVYLHSKLLTTNPELAKGQDVTQLQLRDLIYYVESFDPVISPYLKFGFFELLKGNYQTAVTAYSIAAEQGYETAQSSLGYLLYQLPTIGDPEPPKVPESRQLAAITALSRSSAHHNLDSLIYLGDIYTLRQEHSKAFNCYQEASSLGSTQGFFNLGWIYENGVGEKIVRDFHLAKRYYDSALTQGRAFRKRHTHGASGNGGAGSSGMGAYLPVQLALLRLRAKRFWGNLMGIPNYGLSGADDLEDDTKETKLRSWGDWAKLYRRIRNGEEENNNQVVQGNEEGSLLNDFLEQLDLSQEDLVLIMFLVLAFIMFLVVNWNQQRMFRQRGGAQNQNGNIDANRPRFEFNFQVVAI
;
A
#
# COMPACT_ATOMS: atom_id res chain seq x y z
N MET A 1 34.40 -7.86 22.95
CA MET A 1 34.27 -9.32 23.17
C MET A 1 32.97 -9.80 22.52
N PRO A 2 32.95 -10.98 21.89
CA PRO A 2 31.96 -11.35 20.87
C PRO A 2 30.60 -11.77 21.46
N ARG A 3 29.58 -11.67 20.60
CA ARG A 3 28.18 -12.10 20.80
C ARG A 3 28.09 -13.55 21.29
N ILE A 4 27.33 -13.75 22.37
CA ILE A 4 26.85 -15.08 22.79
C ILE A 4 25.32 -15.07 22.75
N ASN A 5 24.78 -15.95 21.91
CA ASN A 5 23.38 -16.30 21.77
C ASN A 5 22.77 -16.70 23.13
N ARG A 6 21.63 -16.10 23.48
CA ARG A 6 20.79 -16.52 24.62
C ARG A 6 19.48 -17.12 24.10
N TYR A 7 19.50 -18.43 23.84
CA TYR A 7 18.32 -19.27 24.02
C TYR A 7 18.80 -20.58 24.66
N ASN A 8 18.01 -21.07 25.62
CA ASN A 8 18.17 -22.27 26.45
C ASN A 8 19.01 -22.15 27.73
N LEU A 9 18.39 -21.65 28.80
CA LEU A 9 18.70 -22.10 30.16
C LEU A 9 17.39 -22.49 30.90
N PRO A 10 17.35 -23.66 31.57
CA PRO A 10 16.14 -24.14 32.26
C PRO A 10 15.84 -23.35 33.56
N LEU A 11 14.54 -23.15 33.81
CA LEU A 11 13.93 -22.32 34.88
C LEU A 11 14.46 -22.52 36.32
N LYS A 12 15.18 -23.60 36.62
CA LYS A 12 15.78 -23.83 37.95
C LYS A 12 17.12 -23.12 38.19
N LEU A 13 17.72 -22.49 37.18
CA LEU A 13 18.93 -21.66 37.31
C LEU A 13 18.64 -20.15 37.40
N GLN A 14 17.47 -19.68 36.95
CA GLN A 14 17.06 -18.27 37.06
C GLN A 14 16.78 -17.85 38.51
N SER A 15 16.29 -18.78 39.35
CA SER A 15 16.07 -18.54 40.77
C SER A 15 17.36 -18.41 41.58
N LEU A 16 18.47 -19.00 41.10
CA LEU A 16 19.78 -18.94 41.77
C LEU A 16 20.57 -17.66 41.42
N VAL A 17 20.36 -17.12 40.22
CA VAL A 17 20.95 -15.84 39.78
C VAL A 17 20.25 -14.64 40.45
N LEU A 18 18.92 -14.68 40.62
CA LEU A 18 18.19 -13.65 41.38
C LEU A 18 18.55 -13.64 42.87
N LEU A 19 18.87 -14.81 43.44
CA LEU A 19 19.29 -14.95 44.83
C LEU A 19 20.74 -14.45 45.04
N LEU A 20 21.62 -14.62 44.04
CA LEU A 20 22.99 -14.08 44.05
C LEU A 20 23.05 -12.57 43.80
N VAL A 21 22.20 -12.01 42.93
CA VAL A 21 22.09 -10.56 42.70
C VAL A 21 21.53 -9.83 43.93
N SER A 22 20.63 -10.47 44.67
CA SER A 22 20.08 -9.92 45.92
C SER A 22 21.10 -9.94 47.09
N ILE A 23 22.08 -10.85 47.07
CA ILE A 23 23.14 -10.92 48.09
C ILE A 23 24.24 -9.87 47.82
N VAL A 24 24.48 -9.49 46.57
CA VAL A 24 25.49 -8.47 46.19
C VAL A 24 24.99 -7.04 46.44
N THR A 25 23.68 -6.79 46.41
CA THR A 25 23.10 -5.48 46.74
C THR A 25 22.94 -5.23 48.24
N LEU A 26 23.06 -6.26 49.08
CA LEU A 26 22.91 -6.20 50.55
C LEU A 26 24.23 -6.01 51.31
N LEU A 27 25.39 -5.90 50.63
CA LEU A 27 26.72 -5.94 51.28
C LEU A 27 27.66 -4.74 51.00
N ALA A 28 27.16 -3.57 50.59
CA ALA A 28 28.02 -2.38 50.48
C ALA A 28 27.43 -1.14 51.16
N PRO A 29 27.85 -0.81 52.40
CA PRO A 29 27.76 0.53 52.96
C PRO A 29 29.11 1.28 52.91
N GLN A 30 29.00 2.59 52.64
CA GLN A 30 29.88 3.68 53.10
C GLN A 30 31.39 3.66 52.78
N ILE A 31 31.82 4.44 51.78
CA ILE A 31 33.08 5.22 51.76
C ILE A 31 32.82 6.48 50.90
N ALA A 32 32.45 7.61 51.49
CA ALA A 32 33.31 8.74 51.91
C ALA A 32 33.64 9.74 50.79
N ALA A 33 33.30 10.99 51.08
CA ALA A 33 33.69 12.18 50.35
C ALA A 33 35.20 12.44 50.48
N SER A 34 35.86 12.75 49.36
CA SER A 34 37.04 13.63 49.31
C SER A 34 37.54 13.76 47.86
N ASP A 35 37.90 14.98 47.50
CA ASP A 35 38.90 15.37 46.50
C ASP A 35 38.50 15.45 45.01
N PHE A 36 38.12 16.67 44.64
CA PHE A 36 38.48 17.28 43.36
C PHE A 36 40.00 17.41 43.22
N PRO A 37 40.53 17.38 41.98
CA PRO A 37 41.49 18.39 41.60
C PRO A 37 41.09 19.17 40.34
N ASN A 38 41.39 20.46 40.43
CA ASN A 38 41.25 21.51 39.43
C ASN A 38 42.08 21.25 38.16
N ASN A 39 41.59 21.81 37.05
CA ASN A 39 42.35 22.62 36.08
C ASN A 39 41.26 23.42 35.32
N GLU A 40 40.93 24.65 35.72
CA GLU A 40 41.64 25.89 35.34
C GLU A 40 42.01 25.93 33.86
N GLU A 41 41.04 26.33 33.04
CA GLU A 41 41.21 27.37 32.01
C GLU A 41 39.82 27.81 31.54
N THR A 42 39.63 29.12 31.34
CA THR A 42 38.39 29.85 30.99
C THR A 42 37.57 30.46 32.15
N GLN A 43 38.25 30.99 33.17
CA GLN A 43 37.74 32.14 33.93
C GLN A 43 38.59 33.39 33.67
N HIS A 44 38.19 34.16 32.66
CA HIS A 44 38.36 35.61 32.56
C HIS A 44 37.34 36.02 31.49
N THR A 45 36.07 36.28 31.84
CA THR A 45 35.62 37.62 32.24
C THR A 45 34.49 37.53 33.27
N PHE A 46 34.84 37.87 34.51
CA PHE A 46 33.93 38.08 35.63
C PHE A 46 33.36 39.52 35.60
N ASN A 47 32.19 39.68 36.22
CA ASN A 47 31.66 40.89 36.87
C ASN A 47 31.03 41.99 35.99
N ALA A 48 29.70 41.90 35.84
CA ALA A 48 28.78 43.00 36.16
C ALA A 48 27.37 42.42 36.37
N PHE A 49 26.62 42.99 37.33
CA PHE A 49 25.24 42.67 37.70
C PHE A 49 25.04 41.50 38.68
N ASN A 50 25.57 41.68 39.89
CA ASN A 50 24.89 41.21 41.09
C ASN A 50 25.00 42.32 42.13
N ASP A 51 24.02 43.22 42.12
CA ASP A 51 23.68 44.03 43.30
C ASP A 51 22.29 44.64 43.14
N SER A 52 21.64 44.79 44.29
CA SER A 52 20.32 45.36 44.56
C SER A 52 19.09 44.44 44.42
N GLY A 53 18.71 43.90 45.58
CA GLY A 53 17.32 43.54 45.85
C GLY A 53 16.46 44.79 45.92
N SER A 54 15.44 44.82 45.07
CA SER A 54 14.16 45.51 45.22
C SER A 54 13.36 45.15 43.96
N ASP A 55 12.15 44.63 44.14
CA ASP A 55 11.22 44.33 43.05
C ASP A 55 11.20 45.46 42.01
N PRO A 56 11.45 45.18 40.70
CA PRO A 56 11.08 46.11 39.67
C PRO A 56 9.69 45.71 39.16
N GLU A 57 8.71 46.60 39.33
CA GLU A 57 7.56 46.66 38.43
C GLU A 57 8.08 46.60 37.00
N ILE A 58 7.73 45.52 36.29
CA ILE A 58 8.13 45.32 34.90
C ILE A 58 7.40 46.38 34.07
N ASN A 59 8.16 47.35 33.59
CA ASN A 59 7.67 48.40 32.72
C ASN A 59 7.24 47.79 31.37
N LEU A 60 5.94 47.72 31.14
CA LEU A 60 5.30 47.05 30.01
C LEU A 60 5.75 47.62 28.65
N ASP A 61 6.10 48.90 28.60
CA ASP A 61 6.59 49.54 27.36
C ASP A 61 8.07 49.21 27.09
N GLN A 62 8.83 48.85 28.13
CA GLN A 62 10.18 48.31 28.00
C GLN A 62 10.13 46.88 27.45
N LEU A 63 9.23 46.03 27.97
CA LEU A 63 9.01 44.66 27.50
C LEU A 63 8.55 44.61 26.02
N LYS A 64 7.67 45.54 25.62
CA LYS A 64 7.26 45.72 24.21
C LYS A 64 8.43 46.10 23.30
N GLN A 65 9.34 46.95 23.77
CA GLN A 65 10.53 47.32 22.98
C GLN A 65 11.59 46.23 22.99
N ASP A 66 11.70 45.44 24.05
CA ASP A 66 12.68 44.37 24.18
C ASP A 66 12.28 43.17 23.34
N LEU A 67 11.00 42.78 23.29
CA LEU A 67 10.46 41.74 22.39
C LEU A 67 10.62 42.07 20.89
N LEU A 68 10.66 43.36 20.55
CA LEU A 68 10.92 43.85 19.18
C LEU A 68 12.41 43.99 18.85
N LYS A 69 13.31 43.89 19.85
CA LYS A 69 14.77 44.05 19.70
C LYS A 69 15.57 42.77 19.94
N VAL A 70 14.93 41.65 20.31
CA VAL A 70 15.62 40.37 20.58
C VAL A 70 16.32 39.88 19.30
N SER A 71 17.66 39.89 19.32
CA SER A 71 18.45 39.22 18.28
C SER A 71 18.31 37.69 18.40
N PRO A 72 18.52 36.93 17.31
CA PRO A 72 18.27 35.47 17.27
C PRO A 72 18.98 34.67 18.38
N GLU A 73 20.13 35.16 18.86
CA GLU A 73 20.92 34.53 19.92
C GLU A 73 20.30 34.71 21.33
N GLN A 74 19.43 35.72 21.52
CA GLN A 74 18.76 35.98 22.79
C GLN A 74 17.44 35.18 22.96
N MET A 75 16.91 34.56 21.92
CA MET A 75 15.73 33.68 22.03
C MET A 75 16.02 32.33 22.70
N GLN A 76 17.30 31.93 22.83
CA GLN A 76 17.70 30.81 23.68
C GLN A 76 17.38 31.05 25.17
N TYR A 77 17.16 32.31 25.58
CA TYR A 77 16.84 32.69 26.97
C TYR A 77 15.32 32.78 27.26
N VAL A 78 14.44 32.53 26.28
CA VAL A 78 12.98 32.54 26.48
C VAL A 78 12.48 31.33 27.29
N GLY A 79 13.33 30.31 27.49
CA GLY A 79 13.03 29.12 28.30
C GLY A 79 12.79 29.34 29.80
N ASN A 80 12.68 30.59 30.28
CA ASN A 80 12.41 30.94 31.67
C ASN A 80 11.14 31.79 31.89
N ILE A 81 10.33 32.03 30.85
CA ILE A 81 9.03 32.72 31.03
C ILE A 81 7.98 31.66 31.38
N THR A 82 7.84 31.34 32.66
CA THR A 82 6.72 30.55 33.18
C THR A 82 5.43 31.36 33.04
N ALA A 83 4.34 30.72 32.62
CA ALA A 83 3.02 31.33 32.40
C ALA A 83 2.51 32.18 33.58
N ASP A 84 2.98 31.88 34.80
CA ASP A 84 2.67 32.59 36.06
C ASP A 84 3.04 34.09 36.08
N LYS A 85 3.82 34.59 35.10
CA LYS A 85 4.24 36.01 35.02
C LYS A 85 3.47 36.84 33.99
N LEU A 86 2.47 36.27 33.32
CA LEU A 86 1.65 36.96 32.32
C LEU A 86 0.46 37.67 33.01
N TYR A 87 0.48 39.00 33.03
CA TYR A 87 -0.64 39.81 33.53
C TYR A 87 -1.72 39.96 32.46
N PRO A 88 -3.01 40.09 32.86
CA PRO A 88 -4.13 40.14 31.92
C PRO A 88 -4.14 41.51 31.22
N ILE A 89 -3.93 41.51 29.91
CA ILE A 89 -3.89 42.73 29.10
C ILE A 89 -4.60 42.45 27.77
N ASP A 90 -5.30 43.48 27.27
CA ASP A 90 -5.97 43.69 25.98
C ASP A 90 -5.78 42.64 24.86
N ALA A 91 -6.78 42.49 23.99
CA ALA A 91 -6.75 41.55 22.85
C ALA A 91 -5.45 41.63 22.01
N SER A 92 -4.89 42.83 21.84
CA SER A 92 -3.62 43.03 21.11
C SER A 92 -2.39 42.37 21.75
N SER A 93 -2.36 42.22 23.07
CA SER A 93 -1.27 41.50 23.75
C SER A 93 -1.38 39.99 23.59
N LEU A 94 -2.59 39.44 23.53
CA LEU A 94 -2.81 38.01 23.31
C LEU A 94 -2.31 37.59 21.92
N ASP A 95 -2.65 38.37 20.89
CA ASP A 95 -2.14 38.16 19.53
C ASP A 95 -0.61 38.19 19.51
N MET A 96 0.01 39.13 20.23
CA MET A 96 1.47 39.22 20.32
C MET A 96 2.10 37.98 20.95
N TYR A 97 1.56 37.48 22.07
CA TYR A 97 2.07 36.26 22.72
C TYR A 97 1.90 35.03 21.83
N TYR A 98 0.73 34.90 21.20
CA TYR A 98 0.45 33.82 20.25
C TYR A 98 1.41 33.84 19.04
N GLN A 99 1.62 35.01 18.44
CA GLN A 99 2.56 35.17 17.31
C GLN A 99 4.01 34.91 17.72
N ALA A 100 4.42 35.29 18.93
CA ALA A 100 5.74 34.98 19.45
C ALA A 100 5.94 33.46 19.63
N ALA A 101 4.93 32.75 20.16
CA ALA A 101 4.97 31.30 20.28
C ALA A 101 5.08 30.61 18.91
N LEU A 102 4.29 31.03 17.91
CA LEU A 102 4.38 30.48 16.56
C LEU A 102 5.75 30.69 15.91
N LYS A 103 6.34 31.88 16.05
CA LYS A 103 7.68 32.16 15.53
C LYS A 103 8.75 31.28 16.18
N SER A 104 8.63 31.03 17.48
CA SER A 104 9.56 30.14 18.19
C SER A 104 9.52 28.70 17.67
N LEU A 105 8.32 28.19 17.35
CA LEU A 105 8.12 26.87 16.78
C LEU A 105 8.69 26.76 15.36
N GLN A 106 8.40 27.75 14.51
CA GLN A 106 8.91 27.81 13.13
C GLN A 106 10.44 27.88 13.09
N TYR A 107 11.05 28.63 14.00
CA TYR A 107 12.49 28.72 14.11
C TYR A 107 13.09 27.39 14.58
N GLY A 108 12.49 26.77 15.61
CA GLY A 108 12.90 25.45 16.10
C GLY A 108 12.85 24.37 15.02
N SER A 109 11.79 24.35 14.19
CA SER A 109 11.68 23.39 13.09
C SER A 109 12.71 23.64 11.98
N SER A 110 12.99 24.90 11.66
CA SER A 110 14.02 25.23 10.65
C SER A 110 15.42 24.77 11.06
N ILE A 111 15.72 24.77 12.36
CA ILE A 111 16.98 24.26 12.91
C ILE A 111 16.99 22.74 12.84
N SER A 112 15.91 22.07 13.25
CA SER A 112 15.83 20.60 13.19
C SER A 112 15.94 20.07 11.76
N ASP A 113 15.34 20.76 10.78
CA ASP A 113 15.41 20.41 9.35
C ASP A 113 16.79 20.68 8.72
N SER A 114 17.59 21.56 9.32
CA SER A 114 18.99 21.80 8.89
C SER A 114 19.97 20.74 9.42
N THR A 115 19.64 20.09 10.54
CA THR A 115 20.46 19.04 11.17
C THR A 115 19.99 17.63 10.84
N HIS A 116 18.70 17.47 10.57
CA HIS A 116 18.12 16.28 9.96
C HIS A 116 17.74 16.67 8.55
N SER A 117 18.63 16.34 7.60
CA SER A 117 18.23 16.24 6.21
C SER A 117 16.89 15.46 6.21
N THR A 118 15.87 16.04 5.55
CA THR A 118 14.49 15.55 5.41
C THR A 118 14.35 14.06 5.70
N ALA A 119 13.29 13.58 6.37
CA ALA A 119 13.13 12.15 6.67
C ALA A 119 13.32 11.19 5.45
N ALA A 120 13.24 11.69 4.21
CA ALA A 120 13.61 11.00 2.97
C ALA A 120 15.13 10.83 2.72
N SER A 121 15.97 11.70 3.27
CA SER A 121 17.44 11.68 3.20
C SER A 121 18.13 11.13 4.46
N SER A 122 17.40 10.94 5.57
CA SER A 122 17.89 10.25 6.77
C SER A 122 17.58 8.76 6.82
N ILE A 123 16.79 8.24 5.87
CA ILE A 123 16.72 6.79 5.64
C ILE A 123 18.07 6.40 5.03
N SER A 124 18.94 5.81 5.85
CA SER A 124 20.23 5.30 5.38
C SER A 124 20.01 4.43 4.15
N GLU A 125 20.79 4.66 3.09
CA GLU A 125 20.74 3.97 1.79
C GLU A 125 20.80 2.43 1.91
N ASP A 126 21.11 1.89 3.10
CA ASP A 126 21.33 0.48 3.42
C ASP A 126 20.21 -0.22 4.24
N SER A 127 19.24 0.51 4.82
CA SER A 127 18.27 -0.12 5.74
C SER A 127 16.98 -0.50 5.04
N GLN A 128 16.59 -1.78 5.09
CA GLN A 128 15.22 -2.19 4.78
C GLN A 128 14.26 -1.41 5.67
N VAL A 129 13.50 -0.49 5.08
CA VAL A 129 12.48 0.28 5.79
C VAL A 129 11.31 -0.65 6.10
N THR A 130 11.31 -1.23 7.31
CA THR A 130 10.20 -2.05 7.79
C THR A 130 9.16 -1.16 8.43
N ILE A 131 7.97 -1.09 7.81
CA ILE A 131 6.81 -0.39 8.37
C ILE A 131 6.29 -1.21 9.57
N TYR A 132 6.40 -0.65 10.77
CA TYR A 132 5.81 -1.25 11.97
C TYR A 132 4.38 -0.74 12.16
N ILE A 133 3.43 -1.66 12.29
CA ILE A 133 2.02 -1.35 12.54
C ILE A 133 1.60 -2.11 13.81
N PRO A 134 1.08 -1.42 14.84
CA PRO A 134 0.60 -2.08 16.05
C PRO A 134 -0.64 -2.93 15.73
N MET A 135 -0.64 -4.19 16.16
CA MET A 135 -1.79 -5.10 16.04
C MET A 135 -2.87 -4.81 17.10
N ASP A 136 -2.43 -4.54 18.33
CA ASP A 136 -3.28 -4.28 19.48
C ASP A 136 -3.47 -2.78 19.71
N TYR A 137 -4.62 -2.41 20.29
CA TYR A 137 -4.92 -1.05 20.66
C TYR A 137 -5.69 -1.04 21.99
N GLY A 138 -5.07 -0.47 23.04
CA GLY A 138 -5.70 -0.28 24.35
C GLY A 138 -5.72 1.19 24.78
N ASP A 139 -6.86 1.70 25.22
CA ASP A 139 -7.00 3.11 25.62
C ASP A 139 -6.00 3.51 26.71
N MET A 140 -5.81 2.67 27.73
CA MET A 140 -4.84 2.94 28.80
C MET A 140 -3.39 2.95 28.32
N GLU A 141 -3.02 2.07 27.40
CA GLU A 141 -1.66 2.04 26.84
C GLU A 141 -1.39 3.29 26.01
N ASN A 142 -2.37 3.75 25.24
CA ASN A 142 -2.27 4.99 24.49
C ASN A 142 -2.17 6.22 25.40
N GLU A 143 -2.92 6.26 26.51
CA GLU A 143 -2.79 7.35 27.50
C GLU A 143 -1.40 7.37 28.16
N LEU A 144 -0.81 6.20 28.43
CA LEU A 144 0.56 6.10 28.94
C LEU A 144 1.57 6.58 27.91
N GLN A 145 1.48 6.10 26.67
CA GLN A 145 2.35 6.56 25.56
C GLN A 145 2.21 8.06 25.31
N TYR A 146 0.99 8.59 25.38
CA TYR A 146 0.71 10.02 25.29
C TYR A 146 1.47 10.78 26.39
N ASN A 147 1.38 10.35 27.65
CA ASN A 147 2.09 11.00 28.75
C ASN A 147 3.63 10.89 28.63
N GLU A 148 4.14 9.74 28.19
CA GLU A 148 5.58 9.54 27.96
C GLU A 148 6.11 10.45 26.84
N SER A 149 5.36 10.61 25.75
CA SER A 149 5.77 11.43 24.61
C SER A 149 5.95 12.91 24.98
N TRP A 150 5.14 13.46 25.90
CA TRP A 150 5.32 14.83 26.40
C TRP A 150 6.68 15.04 27.08
N SER A 151 7.22 14.01 27.74
CA SER A 151 8.53 14.09 28.41
C SER A 151 9.71 14.11 27.43
N GLN A 152 9.51 13.64 26.20
CA GLN A 152 10.54 13.55 25.15
C GLN A 152 10.62 14.83 24.30
N LEU A 153 9.65 15.74 24.44
CA LEU A 153 9.57 16.94 23.63
C LEU A 153 10.70 17.94 23.93
N PRO A 154 11.20 18.65 22.92
CA PRO A 154 12.12 19.75 23.14
C PRO A 154 11.49 20.86 23.99
N LYS A 155 12.29 21.47 24.88
CA LYS A 155 11.83 22.53 25.80
C LYS A 155 11.20 23.74 25.11
N TYR A 156 11.62 24.06 23.89
CA TYR A 156 11.04 25.17 23.13
C TYR A 156 9.61 24.84 22.68
N VAL A 157 9.32 23.57 22.35
CA VAL A 157 7.97 23.12 21.98
C VAL A 157 7.04 23.19 23.19
N THR A 158 7.50 22.72 24.35
CA THR A 158 6.69 22.74 25.58
C THR A 158 6.39 24.18 26.02
N ALA A 159 7.39 25.07 26.01
CA ALA A 159 7.18 26.47 26.36
C ALA A 159 6.21 27.18 25.39
N ALA A 160 6.35 26.95 24.08
CA ALA A 160 5.43 27.51 23.09
C ALA A 160 4.01 26.95 23.27
N TYR A 161 3.88 25.66 23.56
CA TYR A 161 2.59 25.02 23.84
C TYR A 161 1.91 25.63 25.07
N GLU A 162 2.64 25.83 26.17
CA GLU A 162 2.13 26.45 27.39
C GLU A 162 1.60 27.88 27.14
N ILE A 163 2.32 28.68 26.34
CA ILE A 163 1.88 30.03 25.97
C ILE A 163 0.58 29.97 25.17
N ILE A 164 0.48 29.09 24.17
CA ILE A 164 -0.72 28.95 23.34
C ILE A 164 -1.89 28.41 24.17
N GLN A 165 -1.63 27.51 25.11
CA GLN A 165 -2.63 27.02 26.05
C GLN A 165 -3.14 28.14 26.96
N TYR A 166 -2.24 28.98 27.49
CA TYR A 166 -2.61 30.14 28.29
C TYR A 166 -3.46 31.15 27.50
N THR A 167 -3.09 31.49 26.27
CA THR A 167 -3.89 32.40 25.44
C THR A 167 -5.23 31.78 25.06
N SER A 168 -5.32 30.46 24.90
CA SER A 168 -6.60 29.77 24.67
C SER A 168 -7.55 29.87 25.87
N GLN A 169 -7.05 29.79 27.10
CA GLN A 169 -7.86 29.98 28.32
C GLN A 169 -8.46 31.39 28.42
N LEU A 170 -7.84 32.36 27.75
CA LEU A 170 -8.31 33.74 27.63
C LEU A 170 -9.22 33.94 26.41
N ASN A 171 -9.77 32.85 25.84
CA ASN A 171 -10.70 32.83 24.71
C ASN A 171 -10.15 33.41 23.40
N HIS A 172 -8.83 33.30 23.18
CA HIS A 172 -8.24 33.65 21.89
C HIS A 172 -8.57 32.57 20.84
N ALA A 173 -9.34 32.95 19.81
CA ALA A 173 -9.87 32.02 18.81
C ALA A 173 -8.75 31.26 18.06
N ASP A 174 -7.76 31.97 17.49
CA ASP A 174 -6.72 31.33 16.70
C ASP A 174 -5.87 30.35 17.53
N SER A 175 -5.73 30.58 18.84
CA SER A 175 -5.05 29.63 19.73
C SER A 175 -5.81 28.31 19.84
N HIS A 176 -7.14 28.35 19.92
CA HIS A 176 -7.94 27.13 19.86
C HIS A 176 -7.78 26.40 18.53
N TYR A 177 -7.77 27.12 17.41
CA TYR A 177 -7.55 26.52 16.09
C TYR A 177 -6.18 25.83 16.00
N THR A 178 -5.11 26.50 16.41
CA THR A 178 -3.75 25.93 16.40
C THR A 178 -3.61 24.72 17.32
N LEU A 179 -4.15 24.78 18.54
CA LEU A 179 -4.15 23.62 19.44
C LEU A 179 -4.92 22.45 18.86
N ALA A 180 -6.06 22.73 18.21
CA ALA A 180 -6.84 21.69 17.54
C ALA A 180 -6.03 21.01 16.43
N GLN A 181 -5.27 21.76 15.64
CA GLN A 181 -4.38 21.23 14.60
C GLN A 181 -3.21 20.44 15.18
N PHE A 182 -2.57 20.92 16.26
CA PHE A 182 -1.47 20.21 16.93
C PHE A 182 -1.92 18.83 17.40
N HIS A 183 -3.06 18.75 18.07
CA HIS A 183 -3.60 17.48 18.56
C HIS A 183 -4.13 16.56 17.45
N MET A 184 -4.53 17.11 16.30
CA MET A 184 -5.05 16.31 15.18
C MET A 184 -3.94 15.69 14.33
N PHE A 185 -2.90 16.48 14.02
CA PHE A 185 -1.84 16.11 13.07
C PHE A 185 -0.51 15.80 13.74
N GLY A 186 -0.34 16.12 15.02
CA GLY A 186 0.91 15.92 15.74
C GLY A 186 2.06 16.81 15.25
N ASN A 187 1.74 18.02 14.80
CA ASN A 187 2.74 18.98 14.33
C ASN A 187 3.77 19.27 15.43
N TYR A 188 5.04 19.45 15.05
CA TYR A 188 6.17 19.65 15.97
C TYR A 188 6.39 18.48 16.95
N SER A 189 6.04 17.26 16.54
CA SER A 189 6.13 16.03 17.34
C SER A 189 5.23 16.01 18.58
N ILE A 190 4.28 16.94 18.68
CA ILE A 190 3.27 16.94 19.74
C ILE A 190 2.41 15.67 19.60
N PRO A 191 2.13 14.93 20.69
CA PRO A 191 1.32 13.72 20.57
C PRO A 191 -0.12 14.02 20.18
N SER A 192 -0.69 13.16 19.33
CA SER A 192 -2.05 13.32 18.84
C SER A 192 -3.09 12.95 19.89
N ASN A 193 -4.12 13.80 20.05
CA ASN A 193 -5.30 13.53 20.87
C ASN A 193 -6.57 14.10 20.23
N LEU A 194 -7.37 13.21 19.66
CA LEU A 194 -8.58 13.60 18.92
C LEU A 194 -9.69 14.18 19.79
N THR A 195 -9.74 13.84 21.09
CA THR A 195 -10.75 14.39 22.01
C THR A 195 -10.48 15.86 22.31
N LEU A 196 -9.22 16.23 22.57
CA LEU A 196 -8.79 17.60 22.78
C LEU A 196 -8.93 18.42 21.48
N SER A 197 -8.61 17.81 20.34
CA SER A 197 -8.81 18.45 19.03
C SER A 197 -10.29 18.81 18.80
N LEU A 198 -11.21 17.88 19.06
CA LEU A 198 -12.65 18.12 18.94
C LEU A 198 -13.14 19.23 19.88
N HIS A 199 -12.65 19.26 21.13
CA HIS A 199 -13.00 20.31 22.09
C HIS A 199 -12.57 21.69 21.57
N HIS A 200 -11.31 21.84 21.16
CA HIS A 200 -10.79 23.12 20.70
C HIS A 200 -11.41 23.59 19.38
N TYR A 201 -11.72 22.70 18.43
CA TYR A 201 -12.45 23.10 17.22
C TYR A 201 -13.86 23.61 17.53
N ASN A 202 -14.57 23.00 18.48
CA ASN A 202 -15.88 23.50 18.90
C ASN A 202 -15.77 24.88 19.54
N GLN A 203 -14.80 25.09 20.45
CA GLN A 203 -14.54 26.40 21.05
C GLN A 203 -14.18 27.45 19.99
N PHE A 204 -13.35 27.10 19.00
CA PHE A 204 -12.99 28.01 17.91
C PHE A 204 -14.23 28.53 17.14
N ILE A 205 -15.19 27.65 16.85
CA ILE A 205 -16.42 28.02 16.13
C ILE A 205 -17.36 28.85 17.00
N GLU A 206 -17.45 28.56 18.29
CA GLU A 206 -18.25 29.34 19.24
C GLU A 206 -17.73 30.79 19.36
N LEU A 207 -16.41 30.97 19.28
CA LEU A 207 -15.75 32.27 19.42
C LEU A 207 -15.70 33.08 18.12
N THR A 208 -15.74 32.42 16.95
CA THR A 208 -15.48 33.08 15.67
C THR A 208 -16.79 33.31 14.89
N PRO A 209 -17.18 34.57 14.61
CA PRO A 209 -18.34 34.86 13.76
C PRO A 209 -18.07 34.63 12.26
N VAL A 210 -16.80 34.55 11.87
CA VAL A 210 -16.36 34.30 10.49
C VAL A 210 -16.35 32.79 10.22
N ALA A 211 -17.04 32.39 9.15
CA ALA A 211 -17.06 31.00 8.74
C ALA A 211 -15.70 30.55 8.17
N ASN A 212 -15.04 29.59 8.83
CA ASN A 212 -13.78 29.00 8.37
C ASN A 212 -14.03 27.59 7.79
N ALA A 213 -13.77 27.42 6.48
CA ALA A 213 -14.01 26.17 5.77
C ALA A 213 -13.19 24.99 6.32
N THR A 214 -11.93 25.24 6.70
CA THR A 214 -11.02 24.19 7.19
C THR A 214 -11.48 23.63 8.55
N ALA A 215 -11.90 24.50 9.47
CA ALA A 215 -12.40 24.09 10.78
C ALA A 215 -13.70 23.27 10.65
N TYR A 216 -14.63 23.72 9.80
CA TYR A 216 -15.86 22.96 9.53
C TYR A 216 -15.56 21.61 8.87
N PHE A 217 -14.60 21.55 7.95
CA PHE A 217 -14.18 20.29 7.33
C PHE A 217 -13.63 19.30 8.35
N HIS A 218 -12.73 19.73 9.24
CA HIS A 218 -12.16 18.85 10.27
C HIS A 218 -13.20 18.41 11.31
N LEU A 219 -14.13 19.28 11.72
CA LEU A 219 -15.24 18.84 12.57
C LEU A 219 -16.16 17.84 11.85
N GLY A 220 -16.46 18.08 10.57
CA GLY A 220 -17.20 17.14 9.73
C GLY A 220 -16.58 15.75 9.76
N LEU A 221 -15.25 15.67 9.60
CA LEU A 221 -14.46 14.44 9.69
C LEU A 221 -14.52 13.79 11.07
N LEU A 222 -14.31 14.59 12.13
CA LEU A 222 -14.32 14.07 13.50
C LEU A 222 -15.68 13.44 13.82
N TYR A 223 -16.78 14.13 13.52
CA TYR A 223 -18.13 13.59 13.71
C TYR A 223 -18.46 12.42 12.78
N SER A 224 -17.92 12.37 11.55
CA SER A 224 -18.19 11.27 10.61
C SER A 224 -17.46 9.98 10.98
N THR A 225 -16.24 10.09 11.51
CA THR A 225 -15.38 8.94 11.84
C THR A 225 -15.46 8.55 13.31
N GLY A 226 -15.97 9.43 14.18
CA GLY A 226 -15.95 9.22 15.63
C GLY A 226 -14.53 9.17 16.20
N GLY A 227 -13.59 9.87 15.55
CA GLY A 227 -12.17 9.76 15.87
C GLY A 227 -11.62 8.33 15.69
N ASN A 228 -12.20 7.56 14.76
CA ASN A 228 -11.88 6.16 14.51
C ASN A 228 -12.13 5.23 15.72
N GLY A 229 -13.21 5.48 16.47
CA GLY A 229 -13.64 4.67 17.60
C GLY A 229 -13.37 5.28 18.97
N VAL A 230 -12.86 6.51 19.03
CA VAL A 230 -12.59 7.24 20.30
C VAL A 230 -13.86 7.86 20.88
N PHE A 231 -14.79 8.34 20.05
CA PHE A 231 -16.05 8.96 20.48
C PHE A 231 -17.19 8.60 19.50
N PRO A 232 -18.48 8.78 19.87
CA PRO A 232 -19.58 8.30 19.03
C PRO A 232 -19.70 9.06 17.71
N VAL A 233 -20.08 8.32 16.66
CA VAL A 233 -20.28 8.84 15.30
C VAL A 233 -21.62 9.57 15.18
N ASP A 234 -21.61 10.76 14.57
CA ASP A 234 -22.82 11.54 14.23
C ASP A 234 -22.77 11.98 12.76
N GLN A 235 -23.33 11.15 11.88
CA GLN A 235 -23.30 11.40 10.44
C GLN A 235 -24.15 12.60 10.01
N SER A 236 -25.18 12.96 10.79
CA SER A 236 -26.07 14.08 10.49
C SER A 236 -25.36 15.40 10.72
N LYS A 237 -24.69 15.56 11.87
CA LYS A 237 -23.83 16.73 12.13
C LYS A 237 -22.69 16.80 11.14
N ALA A 238 -22.06 15.66 10.82
CA ALA A 238 -20.98 15.62 9.84
C ALA A 238 -21.43 16.15 8.46
N SER A 239 -22.56 15.67 7.93
CA SER A 239 -23.12 16.16 6.66
C SER A 239 -23.40 17.65 6.68
N LEU A 240 -23.92 18.17 7.80
CA LEU A 240 -24.20 19.59 7.96
C LEU A 240 -22.90 20.41 7.95
N TYR A 241 -21.89 20.00 8.70
CA TYR A 241 -20.59 20.69 8.73
C TYR A 241 -19.89 20.70 7.38
N TYR A 242 -19.94 19.59 6.62
CA TYR A 242 -19.40 19.57 5.25
C TYR A 242 -20.13 20.54 4.31
N GLN A 243 -21.45 20.69 4.46
CA GLN A 243 -22.20 21.69 3.70
C GLN A 243 -21.83 23.12 4.08
N MET A 244 -21.67 23.41 5.39
CA MET A 244 -21.19 24.71 5.86
C MET A 244 -19.76 25.00 5.38
N ALA A 245 -18.89 23.98 5.37
CA ALA A 245 -17.54 24.06 4.87
C ALA A 245 -17.54 24.45 3.38
N PHE A 246 -18.37 23.80 2.56
CA PHE A 246 -18.47 24.11 1.13
C PHE A 246 -19.02 25.52 0.85
N GLN A 247 -20.00 25.98 1.63
CA GLN A 247 -20.56 27.32 1.49
C GLN A 247 -19.60 28.43 1.93
N SER A 248 -18.77 28.14 2.94
CA SER A 248 -17.79 29.09 3.48
C SER A 248 -16.50 29.16 2.67
N ALA A 249 -16.19 28.11 1.91
CA ALA A 249 -15.09 28.09 0.95
C ALA A 249 -15.37 29.05 -0.23
N LYS A 250 -15.18 30.35 -0.03
CA LYS A 250 -15.17 31.34 -1.12
C LYS A 250 -13.89 31.19 -1.94
N PRO A 251 -13.93 31.47 -3.27
CA PRO A 251 -12.74 31.46 -4.10
C PRO A 251 -11.88 32.70 -3.80
N THR A 252 -11.06 32.66 -2.76
CA THR A 252 -10.09 33.70 -2.45
C THR A 252 -8.67 33.20 -2.70
N THR A 253 -8.00 33.89 -3.64
CA THR A 253 -6.55 33.91 -3.94
C THR A 253 -5.69 32.70 -3.56
N SER A 254 -5.28 31.97 -4.61
CA SER A 254 -4.07 31.13 -4.85
C SER A 254 -3.52 30.14 -3.80
N ASN A 255 -3.69 30.34 -2.49
CA ASN A 255 -3.10 29.48 -1.47
C ASN A 255 -4.12 28.65 -0.66
N GLU A 256 -5.40 29.03 -0.65
CA GLU A 256 -6.53 28.26 -0.05
C GLU A 256 -7.18 27.28 -1.06
N LEU A 257 -6.45 27.00 -2.14
CA LEU A 257 -6.94 26.52 -3.43
C LEU A 257 -7.49 25.08 -3.48
N ASN A 258 -7.27 24.30 -2.42
CA ASN A 258 -7.47 22.85 -2.44
C ASN A 258 -8.59 22.38 -1.51
N ILE A 259 -8.92 23.16 -0.46
CA ILE A 259 -9.86 22.69 0.57
C ILE A 259 -11.28 22.53 0.03
N ASP A 260 -11.69 23.42 -0.88
CA ASP A 260 -12.99 23.39 -1.54
C ASP A 260 -13.13 22.17 -2.47
N ILE A 261 -12.05 21.78 -3.16
CA ILE A 261 -11.98 20.56 -3.98
C ILE A 261 -12.12 19.34 -3.07
N GLN A 262 -11.37 19.29 -1.96
CA GLN A 262 -11.48 18.21 -0.98
C GLN A 262 -12.91 18.09 -0.42
N ILE A 263 -13.53 19.20 -0.03
CA ILE A 263 -14.91 19.22 0.47
C ILE A 263 -15.89 18.77 -0.62
N ALA A 264 -15.70 19.25 -1.86
CA ALA A 264 -16.53 18.84 -3.00
C ALA A 264 -16.44 17.32 -3.21
N MET A 265 -15.25 16.73 -3.15
CA MET A 265 -15.06 15.28 -3.23
C MET A 265 -15.80 14.53 -2.12
N VAL A 266 -15.68 14.97 -0.86
CA VAL A 266 -16.41 14.35 0.26
C VAL A 266 -17.93 14.40 0.03
N LEU A 267 -18.47 15.56 -0.34
CA LEU A 267 -19.90 15.71 -0.62
C LEU A 267 -20.34 14.87 -1.83
N ALA A 268 -19.51 14.80 -2.88
CA ALA A 268 -19.76 13.99 -4.05
C ALA A 268 -19.82 12.50 -3.70
N TYR A 269 -18.85 12.03 -2.92
CA TYR A 269 -18.75 10.65 -2.44
C TYR A 269 -19.91 10.28 -1.52
N ARG A 270 -20.31 11.17 -0.60
CA ARG A 270 -21.48 10.96 0.26
C ARG A 270 -22.77 10.78 -0.53
N HIS A 271 -23.00 11.60 -1.56
CA HIS A 271 -24.17 11.45 -2.45
C HIS A 271 -24.08 10.23 -3.36
N LEU A 272 -22.86 9.81 -3.73
CA LEU A 272 -22.63 8.60 -4.53
C LEU A 272 -23.00 7.33 -3.74
N GLN A 273 -22.56 7.24 -2.49
CA GLN A 273 -22.76 6.07 -1.63
C GLN A 273 -24.04 6.14 -0.78
N GLY A 274 -24.70 7.30 -0.70
CA GLY A 274 -25.88 7.49 0.14
C GLY A 274 -25.57 7.57 1.64
N ILE A 275 -24.45 8.19 2.01
CA ILE A 275 -24.05 8.36 3.42
C ILE A 275 -24.81 9.55 4.02
N ALA A 276 -25.70 9.27 4.98
CA ALA A 276 -26.61 10.26 5.60
C ALA A 276 -27.45 11.10 4.62
N THR A 277 -27.54 10.64 3.38
CA THR A 277 -28.32 11.24 2.29
C THR A 277 -28.82 10.12 1.38
N ASN A 278 -29.85 10.36 0.58
CA ASN A 278 -30.24 9.40 -0.45
C ASN A 278 -29.20 9.40 -1.59
N VAL A 279 -29.02 8.25 -2.23
CA VAL A 279 -28.16 8.12 -3.42
C VAL A 279 -28.67 9.06 -4.51
N ASP A 280 -27.81 9.98 -4.96
CA ASP A 280 -28.13 11.00 -5.95
C ASP A 280 -26.92 11.23 -6.88
N PHE A 281 -26.91 10.50 -7.99
CA PHE A 281 -25.85 10.60 -9.00
C PHE A 281 -25.74 11.99 -9.64
N SER A 282 -26.85 12.76 -9.70
CA SER A 282 -26.85 14.08 -10.34
C SER A 282 -26.10 15.12 -9.50
N LYS A 283 -26.33 15.10 -8.18
CA LYS A 283 -25.57 15.94 -7.24
C LYS A 283 -24.12 15.51 -7.13
N SER A 284 -23.87 14.20 -7.09
CA SER A 284 -22.49 13.67 -7.10
C SER A 284 -21.74 14.15 -8.34
N LEU A 285 -22.38 14.08 -9.52
CA LEU A 285 -21.80 14.54 -10.78
C LEU A 285 -21.49 16.04 -10.75
N TYR A 286 -22.39 16.85 -10.21
CA TYR A 286 -22.16 18.30 -10.06
C TYR A 286 -20.88 18.62 -9.27
N TYR A 287 -20.69 17.98 -8.11
CA TYR A 287 -19.51 18.22 -7.27
C TYR A 287 -18.22 17.70 -7.91
N TYR A 288 -18.25 16.53 -8.56
CA TYR A 288 -17.07 16.02 -9.29
C TYR A 288 -16.73 16.88 -10.52
N GLN A 289 -17.74 17.38 -11.24
CA GLN A 289 -17.51 18.34 -12.33
C GLN A 289 -16.90 19.64 -11.82
N TYR A 290 -17.36 20.14 -10.67
CA TYR A 290 -16.78 21.32 -10.02
C TYR A 290 -15.29 21.10 -9.71
N ALA A 291 -14.95 19.99 -9.06
CA ALA A 291 -13.57 19.61 -8.75
C ALA A 291 -12.71 19.47 -10.02
N ALA A 292 -13.17 18.70 -11.00
CA ALA A 292 -12.44 18.45 -12.24
C ALA A 292 -12.20 19.72 -13.06
N ASN A 293 -13.19 20.63 -13.14
CA ASN A 293 -13.01 21.89 -13.87
C ASN A 293 -11.99 22.81 -13.20
N LYS A 294 -11.95 22.85 -11.85
CA LYS A 294 -10.90 23.60 -11.14
C LYS A 294 -9.53 23.01 -11.38
N LEU A 295 -9.37 21.70 -11.24
CA LEU A 295 -8.09 21.00 -11.46
C LEU A 295 -7.58 21.18 -12.88
N HIS A 296 -8.47 21.08 -13.86
CA HIS A 296 -8.11 21.27 -15.26
C HIS A 296 -7.52 22.65 -15.54
N LEU A 297 -8.05 23.71 -14.90
CA LEU A 297 -7.51 25.06 -15.03
C LEU A 297 -6.09 25.20 -14.44
N TYR A 298 -5.76 24.43 -13.39
CA TYR A 298 -4.40 24.40 -12.83
C TYR A 298 -3.41 23.65 -13.71
N HIS A 299 -3.86 22.62 -14.42
CA HIS A 299 -3.02 21.73 -15.22
C HIS A 299 -2.93 22.11 -16.71
N ASP A 300 -3.61 23.17 -17.15
CA ASP A 300 -3.66 23.52 -18.58
C ASP A 300 -2.31 24.06 -19.08
N PHE A 301 -1.66 23.33 -20.00
CA PHE A 301 -0.40 23.73 -20.65
C PHE A 301 -0.51 25.08 -21.35
N ALA A 302 -1.69 25.40 -21.91
CA ALA A 302 -1.92 26.66 -22.62
C ALA A 302 -1.90 27.89 -21.69
N SER A 303 -2.05 27.69 -20.39
CA SER A 303 -2.01 28.77 -19.40
C SER A 303 -0.58 29.23 -19.06
N GLY A 304 0.45 28.48 -19.48
CA GLY A 304 1.86 28.76 -19.18
C GLY A 304 2.27 28.48 -17.73
N ASN A 305 1.37 27.93 -16.90
CA ASN A 305 1.63 27.62 -15.49
C ASN A 305 2.31 26.26 -15.27
N VAL A 306 2.36 25.41 -16.31
CA VAL A 306 2.88 24.03 -16.25
C VAL A 306 3.86 23.82 -17.42
N PRO A 307 5.00 23.15 -17.21
CA PRO A 307 5.94 22.85 -18.29
C PRO A 307 5.30 22.00 -19.39
N ILE A 308 5.84 22.10 -20.61
CA ILE A 308 5.35 21.33 -21.76
C ILE A 308 5.55 19.83 -21.47
N GLY A 309 4.47 19.05 -21.62
CA GLY A 309 4.46 17.63 -21.29
C GLY A 309 4.11 17.32 -19.82
N GLY A 310 3.69 18.32 -19.04
CA GLY A 310 3.14 18.16 -17.69
C GLY A 310 4.16 17.95 -16.59
N ILE A 311 3.67 18.00 -15.36
CA ILE A 311 4.44 17.69 -14.16
C ILE A 311 4.15 16.25 -13.79
N ASP A 312 5.21 15.46 -13.60
CA ASP A 312 5.04 14.11 -13.08
C ASP A 312 4.65 14.23 -11.60
N LEU A 313 3.41 13.92 -11.24
CA LEU A 313 2.93 13.99 -9.86
C LEU A 313 3.18 12.67 -9.13
N ASP A 314 3.82 12.74 -7.96
CA ASP A 314 4.11 11.58 -7.12
C ASP A 314 2.86 11.10 -6.40
N SER A 315 2.08 10.20 -7.02
CA SER A 315 0.88 9.66 -6.35
C SER A 315 1.25 8.86 -5.11
N TYR A 316 0.51 9.09 -4.02
CA TYR A 316 0.55 8.34 -2.76
C TYR A 316 -0.81 7.69 -2.45
N SER A 317 -1.69 7.60 -3.44
CA SER A 317 -2.87 6.72 -3.43
C SER A 317 -2.43 5.26 -3.51
N LEU A 318 -1.94 4.72 -2.39
CA LEU A 318 -1.42 3.37 -2.26
C LEU A 318 -2.05 2.63 -1.08
N ARG A 319 -2.06 1.30 -1.16
CA ARG A 319 -2.50 0.43 -0.06
C ARG A 319 -1.30 0.01 0.77
N ILE A 320 -1.32 0.34 2.06
CA ILE A 320 -0.20 0.07 2.97
C ILE A 320 0.12 -1.43 3.02
N ALA A 321 -0.90 -2.29 3.01
CA ALA A 321 -0.73 -3.74 3.04
C ALA A 321 0.09 -4.27 1.84
N ASP A 322 0.08 -3.58 0.70
CA ASP A 322 0.80 -4.02 -0.51
C ASP A 322 2.32 -3.99 -0.33
N PHE A 323 2.86 -3.15 0.56
CA PHE A 323 4.29 -3.16 0.91
C PHE A 323 4.72 -4.47 1.59
N GLN A 324 3.79 -5.14 2.28
CA GLN A 324 4.00 -6.45 2.90
C GLN A 324 3.56 -7.61 1.98
N GLY A 325 3.27 -7.32 0.70
CA GLY A 325 2.83 -8.29 -0.30
C GLY A 325 1.30 -8.42 -0.41
N GLY A 326 0.54 -7.60 0.30
CA GLY A 326 -0.93 -7.60 0.35
C GLY A 326 -1.44 -8.02 1.73
N VAL A 327 -2.77 -7.93 1.91
CA VAL A 327 -3.45 -8.18 3.20
C VAL A 327 -3.20 -9.58 3.75
N TYR A 328 -3.10 -10.58 2.86
CA TYR A 328 -2.80 -11.98 3.20
C TYR A 328 -1.36 -12.40 2.86
N GLY A 329 -0.50 -11.43 2.53
CA GLY A 329 0.86 -11.66 2.08
C GLY A 329 1.01 -11.89 0.57
N LYS A 330 2.27 -12.04 0.16
CA LYS A 330 2.71 -11.96 -1.25
C LYS A 330 2.00 -12.96 -2.15
N GLY A 331 1.19 -12.42 -3.07
CA GLY A 331 0.51 -13.21 -4.11
C GLY A 331 -0.71 -13.98 -3.63
N ALA A 332 -1.15 -13.78 -2.38
CA ALA A 332 -2.41 -14.33 -1.87
C ALA A 332 -3.61 -13.41 -2.21
N GLY A 333 -3.39 -12.10 -2.29
CA GLY A 333 -4.40 -11.13 -2.72
C GLY A 333 -4.78 -11.31 -4.20
N GLU A 334 -6.05 -11.07 -4.50
CA GLU A 334 -6.61 -11.13 -5.85
C GLU A 334 -6.66 -9.77 -6.52
N THR A 335 -6.65 -8.69 -5.74
CA THR A 335 -6.53 -7.35 -6.31
C THR A 335 -5.11 -7.10 -6.79
N SER A 336 -4.97 -6.40 -7.92
CA SER A 336 -3.66 -5.99 -8.41
C SER A 336 -3.04 -5.01 -7.42
N SER A 337 -1.76 -5.18 -7.12
CA SER A 337 -1.02 -4.24 -6.27
C SER A 337 -1.17 -2.80 -6.74
N SER A 338 -1.39 -1.89 -5.80
CA SER A 338 -1.46 -0.43 -5.98
C SER A 338 -0.08 0.21 -6.16
N LEU A 339 1.01 -0.56 -6.04
CA LEU A 339 2.38 -0.08 -6.22
C LEU A 339 2.72 -0.03 -7.72
N HIS A 340 2.50 1.13 -8.33
CA HIS A 340 2.63 1.31 -9.79
C HIS A 340 3.95 1.92 -10.25
N ARG A 341 4.71 2.61 -9.36
CA ARG A 341 5.98 3.24 -9.75
C ARG A 341 6.96 2.20 -10.26
N SER A 342 7.49 2.45 -11.46
CA SER A 342 8.37 1.49 -12.14
C SER A 342 9.69 1.35 -11.38
N ALA A 343 10.22 2.47 -10.85
CA ALA A 343 11.38 2.54 -9.98
C ALA A 343 11.28 1.61 -8.76
N SER A 344 10.11 1.50 -8.13
CA SER A 344 9.91 0.67 -6.93
C SER A 344 10.09 -0.83 -7.19
N ARG A 345 10.01 -1.29 -8.45
CA ARG A 345 10.34 -2.69 -8.82
C ARG A 345 11.84 -2.99 -8.69
N TYR A 346 12.66 -1.95 -8.74
CA TYR A 346 14.12 -2.03 -8.72
C TYR A 346 14.72 -1.68 -7.35
N ASP A 347 13.91 -1.31 -6.36
CA ASP A 347 14.36 -1.05 -4.98
C ASP A 347 15.13 -2.26 -4.39
N GLY A 348 14.71 -3.50 -4.70
CA GLY A 348 15.44 -4.72 -4.31
C GLY A 348 16.71 -5.01 -5.13
N LEU A 349 16.76 -4.56 -6.39
CA LEU A 349 17.92 -4.69 -7.28
C LEU A 349 19.04 -3.69 -6.94
N LEU A 350 18.69 -2.56 -6.34
CA LEU A 350 19.64 -1.59 -5.78
C LEU A 350 20.47 -2.18 -4.64
N MET A 351 19.89 -3.03 -3.78
CA MET A 351 20.65 -3.70 -2.70
C MET A 351 21.68 -4.71 -3.21
N SER A 352 21.54 -5.19 -4.45
CA SER A 352 22.57 -6.00 -5.13
C SER A 352 23.49 -5.20 -6.06
N SER A 353 23.08 -4.00 -6.49
CA SER A 353 23.80 -3.17 -7.48
C SER A 353 24.52 -1.97 -6.88
N GLN A 354 24.80 -2.00 -5.57
CA GLN A 354 25.69 -1.05 -4.90
C GLN A 354 27.10 -0.97 -5.53
N ASN A 355 27.47 -1.91 -6.40
CA ASN A 355 28.67 -1.83 -7.23
C ASN A 355 28.58 -0.78 -8.36
N SER A 356 27.40 -0.25 -8.71
CA SER A 356 27.27 0.68 -9.85
C SER A 356 27.75 2.11 -9.59
N LEU A 357 27.87 2.54 -8.32
CA LEU A 357 28.58 3.77 -7.95
C LEU A 357 30.10 3.61 -8.02
N GLN A 358 30.63 2.39 -7.91
CA GLN A 358 32.03 2.10 -8.21
C GLN A 358 32.29 2.14 -9.72
N ILE A 359 31.32 1.77 -10.58
CA ILE A 359 31.48 1.83 -12.04
C ILE A 359 31.71 3.27 -12.56
N ILE A 360 31.18 4.29 -11.88
CA ILE A 360 31.43 5.70 -12.25
C ILE A 360 32.83 6.18 -11.83
N ASN A 361 33.39 5.61 -10.76
CA ASN A 361 34.68 6.02 -10.22
C ASN A 361 35.86 5.16 -10.67
N ASP A 362 35.61 3.90 -11.07
CA ASP A 362 36.60 3.00 -11.64
C ASP A 362 36.52 3.06 -13.17
N GLU A 363 37.21 4.04 -13.76
CA GLU A 363 37.57 4.08 -15.20
C GLU A 363 38.45 2.88 -15.63
N SER A 364 38.61 1.86 -14.81
CA SER A 364 39.52 0.75 -15.03
C SER A 364 38.85 -0.59 -14.75
N ASN A 365 38.15 -1.13 -15.75
CA ASN A 365 38.49 -2.43 -16.34
C ASN A 365 37.53 -2.71 -17.49
N GLY A 366 38.08 -2.81 -18.71
CA GLY A 366 37.35 -2.93 -19.96
C GLY A 366 36.72 -4.31 -20.23
N GLU A 367 35.96 -4.84 -19.27
CA GLU A 367 34.95 -5.85 -19.56
C GLU A 367 33.61 -5.13 -19.72
N THR A 368 33.16 -4.99 -20.96
CA THR A 368 31.81 -4.50 -21.27
C THR A 368 30.82 -5.58 -20.85
N ASP A 369 30.40 -5.56 -19.58
CA ASP A 369 29.30 -6.38 -19.13
C ASP A 369 28.05 -6.02 -19.96
N ASP A 370 27.42 -7.04 -20.56
CA ASP A 370 26.20 -6.95 -21.39
C ASP A 370 25.00 -6.29 -20.64
N THR A 371 25.18 -5.84 -19.39
CA THR A 371 24.17 -5.24 -18.51
C THR A 371 24.38 -3.74 -18.23
N LEU A 372 25.48 -3.12 -18.66
CA LEU A 372 25.83 -1.75 -18.28
C LEU A 372 24.74 -0.71 -18.61
N PHE A 373 24.24 -0.69 -19.86
CA PHE A 373 23.24 0.30 -20.27
C PHE A 373 21.87 0.07 -19.62
N ASN A 374 21.55 -1.17 -19.28
CA ASN A 374 20.36 -1.50 -18.51
C ASN A 374 20.45 -0.92 -17.09
N GLU A 375 21.58 -1.11 -16.40
CA GLU A 375 21.82 -0.54 -15.07
C GLU A 375 21.81 0.99 -15.08
N LEU A 376 22.46 1.62 -16.06
CA LEU A 376 22.41 3.07 -16.22
C LEU A 376 20.98 3.57 -16.42
N TYR A 377 20.21 2.93 -17.30
CA TYR A 377 18.82 3.30 -17.52
C TYR A 377 17.95 3.10 -16.29
N VAL A 378 18.11 2.00 -15.55
CA VAL A 378 17.40 1.76 -14.28
C VAL A 378 17.74 2.83 -13.25
N ASN A 379 19.01 3.24 -13.13
CA ASN A 379 19.41 4.34 -12.26
C ASN A 379 18.79 5.68 -12.69
N VAL A 380 18.78 5.99 -14.00
CA VAL A 380 18.07 7.16 -14.53
C VAL A 380 16.60 7.12 -14.12
N LEU A 381 15.93 5.98 -14.33
CA LEU A 381 14.52 5.78 -14.00
C LEU A 381 14.22 6.01 -12.52
N ILE A 382 15.05 5.46 -11.62
CA ILE A 382 14.88 5.60 -10.17
C ILE A 382 15.00 7.06 -9.74
N TYR A 383 16.02 7.78 -10.24
CA TYR A 383 16.23 9.17 -9.84
C TYR A 383 15.28 10.16 -10.54
N TYR A 384 14.82 9.82 -11.75
CA TYR A 384 13.90 10.64 -12.54
C TYR A 384 12.46 10.49 -12.06
N GLU A 385 11.96 9.26 -11.90
CA GLU A 385 10.58 9.00 -11.44
C GLU A 385 10.46 9.00 -9.91
N GLY A 386 11.51 8.62 -9.19
CA GLY A 386 11.48 8.43 -7.74
C GLY A 386 10.80 7.12 -7.33
N SER A 387 11.17 6.56 -6.17
CA SER A 387 10.41 5.48 -5.53
C SER A 387 9.53 6.05 -4.41
N TYR A 388 8.69 5.22 -3.78
CA TYR A 388 7.87 5.71 -2.65
C TYR A 388 8.70 6.08 -1.43
N LEU A 389 9.87 5.45 -1.27
CA LEU A 389 10.81 5.69 -0.17
C LEU A 389 11.85 6.75 -0.53
N LYS A 390 12.18 6.87 -1.82
CA LYS A 390 13.23 7.76 -2.32
C LYS A 390 12.64 8.83 -3.22
N ASP A 391 12.73 10.07 -2.75
CA ASP A 391 12.35 11.25 -3.54
C ASP A 391 13.22 11.38 -4.81
N ARG A 392 12.70 12.11 -5.79
CA ARG A 392 13.37 12.37 -7.08
C ARG A 392 14.62 13.22 -6.89
N ASP A 393 15.65 12.90 -7.68
CA ASP A 393 16.90 13.67 -7.75
C ASP A 393 17.30 13.83 -9.23
N PHE A 394 16.77 14.88 -9.85
CA PHE A 394 16.99 15.13 -11.27
C PHE A 394 18.47 15.40 -11.58
N LYS A 395 19.24 15.98 -10.65
CA LYS A 395 20.70 16.18 -10.83
C LYS A 395 21.43 14.86 -11.00
N LYS A 396 21.11 13.85 -10.19
CA LYS A 396 21.68 12.50 -10.35
C LYS A 396 21.16 11.86 -11.64
N ALA A 397 19.86 11.93 -11.91
CA ALA A 397 19.28 11.39 -13.15
C ALA A 397 19.98 11.94 -14.41
N TYR A 398 20.21 13.26 -14.46
CA TYR A 398 20.93 13.92 -15.54
C TYR A 398 22.34 13.36 -15.73
N ARG A 399 23.10 13.19 -14.64
CA ARG A 399 24.47 12.66 -14.70
C ARG A 399 24.51 11.25 -15.28
N TYR A 400 23.63 10.36 -14.81
CA TYR A 400 23.55 8.98 -15.32
C TYR A 400 23.11 8.95 -16.79
N ALA A 401 22.09 9.74 -17.15
CA ALA A 401 21.58 9.76 -18.52
C ALA A 401 22.60 10.34 -19.50
N LYS A 402 23.32 11.39 -19.10
CA LYS A 402 24.41 11.99 -19.89
C LYS A 402 25.57 11.03 -20.05
N HIS A 403 25.98 10.34 -18.99
CA HIS A 403 27.02 9.31 -19.05
C HIS A 403 26.64 8.17 -20.02
N ALA A 404 25.38 7.71 -19.98
CA ALA A 404 24.87 6.70 -20.90
C ALA A 404 24.91 7.17 -22.37
N MET A 405 24.57 8.44 -22.63
CA MET A 405 24.66 9.04 -23.96
C MET A 405 26.12 9.13 -24.45
N ASP A 406 27.01 9.71 -23.64
CA ASP A 406 28.41 9.94 -24.01
C ASP A 406 29.17 8.62 -24.25
N SER A 407 28.88 7.59 -23.46
CA SER A 407 29.47 6.25 -23.60
C SER A 407 28.84 5.44 -24.73
N GLY A 408 27.53 5.59 -24.94
CA GLY A 408 26.75 4.79 -25.89
C GLY A 408 26.88 5.24 -27.35
N LEU A 409 26.90 6.56 -27.61
CA LEU A 409 26.93 7.11 -28.97
C LEU A 409 28.13 6.64 -29.82
N PRO A 410 29.38 6.60 -29.29
CA PRO A 410 30.52 6.10 -30.06
C PRO A 410 30.42 4.61 -30.42
N GLN A 411 29.67 3.84 -29.63
CA GLN A 411 29.60 2.38 -29.72
C GLN A 411 28.35 1.86 -30.45
N LEU A 412 27.43 2.74 -30.89
CA LEU A 412 26.14 2.38 -31.50
C LEU A 412 26.21 1.27 -32.55
N LYS A 413 27.26 1.26 -33.37
CA LYS A 413 27.45 0.26 -34.43
C LYS A 413 27.62 -1.16 -33.89
N TYR A 414 28.20 -1.32 -32.71
CA TYR A 414 28.56 -2.59 -32.09
C TYR A 414 27.54 -3.08 -31.06
N LEU A 415 26.62 -2.20 -30.64
CA LEU A 415 25.61 -2.49 -29.63
C LEU A 415 24.42 -3.27 -30.19
N GLY A 416 23.86 -4.17 -29.36
CA GLY A 416 22.65 -4.91 -29.66
C GLY A 416 21.39 -4.03 -29.64
N ASP A 417 20.28 -4.57 -30.14
CA ASP A 417 19.01 -3.83 -30.21
C ASP A 417 18.46 -3.43 -28.83
N LEU A 418 18.76 -4.20 -27.77
CA LEU A 418 18.35 -3.88 -26.40
C LEU A 418 19.12 -2.68 -25.84
N ASP A 419 20.44 -2.65 -26.00
CA ASP A 419 21.27 -1.53 -25.52
C ASP A 419 20.93 -0.23 -26.25
N ARG A 420 20.69 -0.31 -27.57
CA ARG A 420 20.21 0.83 -28.36
C ARG A 420 18.89 1.38 -27.83
N ARG A 421 17.96 0.51 -27.39
CA ARG A 421 16.72 0.95 -26.76
C ARG A 421 16.98 1.66 -25.43
N PHE A 422 17.83 1.11 -24.56
CA PHE A 422 18.14 1.76 -23.27
C PHE A 422 18.83 3.11 -23.45
N ILE A 423 19.82 3.20 -24.34
CA ILE A 423 20.49 4.47 -24.67
C ILE A 423 19.50 5.48 -25.23
N SER A 424 18.66 5.07 -26.20
CA SER A 424 17.65 5.97 -26.77
C SER A 424 16.66 6.45 -25.71
N LYS A 425 16.27 5.61 -24.75
CA LYS A 425 15.44 6.03 -23.60
C LYS A 425 16.17 7.00 -22.66
N CYS A 426 17.46 6.82 -22.38
CA CYS A 426 18.25 7.78 -21.60
C CYS A 426 18.31 9.15 -22.29
N ILE A 427 18.55 9.17 -23.61
CA ILE A 427 18.56 10.39 -24.44
C ILE A 427 17.18 11.05 -24.43
N TYR A 428 16.12 10.26 -24.52
CA TYR A 428 14.76 10.74 -24.42
C TYR A 428 14.48 11.43 -23.07
N VAL A 429 14.87 10.81 -21.95
CA VAL A 429 14.74 11.42 -20.62
C VAL A 429 15.52 12.73 -20.55
N LEU A 430 16.75 12.81 -21.07
CA LEU A 430 17.49 14.07 -21.16
C LEU A 430 16.72 15.13 -21.96
N GLY A 431 16.17 14.77 -23.13
CA GLY A 431 15.37 15.68 -23.94
C GLY A 431 14.15 16.21 -23.17
N ARG A 432 13.49 15.33 -22.40
CA ARG A 432 12.35 15.71 -21.54
C ARG A 432 12.77 16.65 -20.41
N MET A 433 13.94 16.43 -19.81
CA MET A 433 14.49 17.34 -18.79
C MET A 433 14.75 18.74 -19.34
N TYR A 434 15.32 18.87 -20.55
CA TYR A 434 15.51 20.17 -21.20
C TYR A 434 14.18 20.82 -21.65
N LEU A 435 13.19 20.01 -22.03
CA LEU A 435 11.85 20.49 -22.38
C LEU A 435 11.12 21.10 -21.17
N ARG A 436 11.27 20.47 -19.99
CA ARG A 436 10.54 20.86 -18.78
C ARG A 436 11.32 21.79 -17.85
N GLY A 437 12.64 21.90 -18.02
CA GLY A 437 13.51 22.65 -17.11
C GLY A 437 13.75 21.96 -15.76
N GLU A 438 13.75 20.62 -15.73
CA GLU A 438 13.90 19.81 -14.51
C GLU A 438 15.38 19.76 -14.06
N ASP A 439 15.78 20.62 -13.12
CA ASP A 439 17.17 20.84 -12.66
C ASP A 439 18.17 21.23 -13.77
N VAL A 440 17.65 21.63 -14.94
CA VAL A 440 18.39 22.10 -16.10
C VAL A 440 17.70 23.35 -16.63
N VAL A 441 18.45 24.26 -17.24
CA VAL A 441 17.85 25.44 -17.89
C VAL A 441 17.02 24.97 -19.08
N GLU A 442 15.77 25.43 -19.16
CA GLU A 442 14.85 25.15 -20.26
C GLU A 442 15.49 25.55 -21.61
N ASP A 443 15.64 24.57 -22.52
CA ASP A 443 16.18 24.77 -23.86
C ASP A 443 15.45 23.88 -24.87
N HIS A 444 14.47 24.46 -25.56
CA HIS A 444 13.67 23.78 -26.58
C HIS A 444 14.47 23.33 -27.80
N LYS A 445 15.58 24.00 -28.14
CA LYS A 445 16.40 23.62 -29.30
C LYS A 445 17.20 22.37 -29.00
N GLU A 446 17.78 22.32 -27.81
CA GLU A 446 18.52 21.15 -27.35
C GLU A 446 17.58 19.97 -27.10
N ALA A 447 16.40 20.21 -26.49
CA ALA A 447 15.36 19.18 -26.34
C ALA A 447 14.97 18.56 -27.69
N ARG A 448 14.73 19.40 -28.71
CA ARG A 448 14.46 18.93 -30.08
C ARG A 448 15.59 18.06 -30.62
N ARG A 449 16.84 18.51 -30.51
CA ARG A 449 18.02 17.76 -30.99
C ARG A 449 18.08 16.37 -30.35
N LEU A 450 17.84 16.29 -29.04
CA LEU A 450 17.86 15.03 -28.30
C LEU A 450 16.69 14.11 -28.67
N PHE A 451 15.49 14.65 -28.88
CA PHE A 451 14.34 13.86 -29.34
C PHE A 451 14.55 13.31 -30.76
N GLU A 452 15.04 14.13 -31.69
CA GLU A 452 15.37 13.68 -33.05
C GLU A 452 16.45 12.58 -33.01
N LEU A 453 17.51 12.76 -32.20
CA LEU A 453 18.56 11.76 -32.00
C LEU A 453 18.01 10.45 -31.40
N SER A 454 17.12 10.53 -30.42
CA SER A 454 16.48 9.35 -29.82
C SER A 454 15.69 8.56 -30.87
N LEU A 455 14.90 9.26 -31.71
CA LEU A 455 14.12 8.64 -32.79
C LEU A 455 15.00 8.00 -33.88
N GLU A 456 16.15 8.60 -34.19
CA GLU A 456 17.12 8.04 -35.14
C GLU A 456 17.71 6.71 -34.64
N ILE A 457 17.98 6.60 -33.34
CA ILE A 457 18.53 5.38 -32.73
C ILE A 457 17.44 4.31 -32.61
N PHE A 458 16.30 4.68 -32.03
CA PHE A 458 15.16 3.78 -31.85
C PHE A 458 13.84 4.57 -31.72
N PRO A 459 12.84 4.33 -32.58
CA PRO A 459 11.59 5.09 -32.54
C PRO A 459 10.69 4.64 -31.38
N PHE A 460 10.34 5.59 -30.50
CA PHE A 460 9.37 5.41 -29.43
C PHE A 460 8.16 6.33 -29.62
N GLY A 461 6.97 5.81 -29.29
CA GLY A 461 5.73 6.59 -29.38
C GLY A 461 5.72 7.82 -28.47
N ASP A 462 6.28 7.71 -27.26
CA ASP A 462 6.33 8.82 -26.29
C ASP A 462 7.24 9.95 -26.77
N THR A 463 8.36 9.63 -27.43
CA THR A 463 9.25 10.63 -28.04
C THR A 463 8.58 11.38 -29.18
N PHE A 464 7.79 10.70 -30.03
CA PHE A 464 6.99 11.38 -31.05
C PHE A 464 5.94 12.31 -30.44
N ASN A 465 5.30 11.89 -29.34
CA ASN A 465 4.32 12.71 -28.64
C ASN A 465 4.96 13.98 -28.04
N ASP A 466 6.05 13.85 -27.29
CA ASP A 466 6.70 14.99 -26.64
C ASP A 466 7.34 15.95 -27.63
N LEU A 467 7.88 15.43 -28.73
CA LEU A 467 8.34 16.26 -29.84
C LEU A 467 7.18 17.01 -30.50
N GLY A 468 6.02 16.37 -30.67
CA GLY A 468 4.80 17.03 -31.15
C GLY A 468 4.33 18.14 -30.22
N LEU A 469 4.34 17.90 -28.90
CA LEU A 469 4.01 18.89 -27.88
C LEU A 469 4.97 20.09 -27.91
N LEU A 470 6.26 19.85 -28.10
CA LEU A 470 7.27 20.89 -28.28
C LEU A 470 6.92 21.78 -29.50
N PHE A 471 6.67 21.19 -30.67
CA PHE A 471 6.31 21.95 -31.88
C PHE A 471 4.98 22.72 -31.74
N GLU A 472 4.06 22.26 -30.90
CA GLU A 472 2.78 22.89 -30.67
C GLU A 472 2.84 24.05 -29.67
N TYR A 473 3.46 23.86 -28.52
CA TYR A 473 3.35 24.77 -27.38
C TYR A 473 4.59 25.64 -27.15
N THR A 474 5.68 25.43 -27.91
CA THR A 474 6.86 26.27 -27.79
C THR A 474 6.54 27.73 -28.13
N ASN A 475 7.07 28.65 -27.32
CA ASN A 475 7.01 30.09 -27.58
C ASN A 475 7.96 30.53 -28.70
N ASP A 476 8.88 29.65 -29.14
CA ASP A 476 9.83 29.96 -30.19
C ASP A 476 9.16 29.92 -31.58
N PRO A 477 9.06 31.05 -32.30
CA PRO A 477 8.35 31.10 -33.59
C PRO A 477 9.01 30.28 -34.69
N ILE A 478 10.30 29.97 -34.56
CA ILE A 478 11.05 29.11 -35.50
C ILE A 478 10.69 27.64 -35.30
N LEU A 479 10.43 27.24 -34.05
CA LEU A 479 10.10 25.87 -33.68
C LEU A 479 8.59 25.64 -33.68
N HIS A 480 7.75 26.68 -33.61
CA HIS A 480 6.31 26.50 -33.60
C HIS A 480 5.78 26.03 -34.96
N ASN A 481 5.25 24.80 -35.03
CA ASN A 481 4.64 24.24 -36.23
C ASN A 481 3.55 23.20 -35.90
N VAL A 482 2.30 23.65 -35.92
CA VAL A 482 1.12 22.81 -35.61
C VAL A 482 0.92 21.68 -36.64
N THR A 483 1.22 21.90 -37.92
CA THR A 483 1.02 20.87 -38.95
C THR A 483 1.98 19.70 -38.75
N LEU A 484 3.25 19.99 -38.49
CA LEU A 484 4.24 18.97 -38.16
C LEU A 484 3.88 18.25 -36.84
N ALA A 485 3.40 18.99 -35.83
CA ALA A 485 2.92 18.39 -34.59
C ALA A 485 1.79 17.36 -34.84
N THR A 486 0.83 17.65 -35.72
CA THR A 486 -0.24 16.69 -36.04
C THR A 486 0.27 15.41 -36.71
N GLU A 487 1.29 15.51 -37.56
CA GLU A 487 1.93 14.34 -38.18
C GLU A 487 2.70 13.51 -37.14
N LEU A 488 3.38 14.17 -36.21
CA LEU A 488 4.08 13.51 -35.11
C LEU A 488 3.10 12.79 -34.17
N TYR A 489 1.96 13.39 -33.83
CA TYR A 489 0.93 12.70 -33.04
C TYR A 489 0.32 11.50 -33.77
N MET A 490 0.14 11.59 -35.09
CA MET A 490 -0.28 10.45 -35.90
C MET A 490 0.73 9.30 -35.84
N ASN A 491 2.03 9.61 -35.88
CA ASN A 491 3.09 8.61 -35.73
C ASN A 491 3.14 8.05 -34.30
N ALA A 492 2.96 8.88 -33.27
CA ALA A 492 2.84 8.44 -31.88
C ALA A 492 1.70 7.42 -31.70
N SER A 493 0.52 7.71 -32.26
CA SER A 493 -0.64 6.81 -32.29
C SER A 493 -0.34 5.48 -32.99
N ARG A 494 0.36 5.49 -34.13
CA ARG A 494 0.80 4.26 -34.84
C ARG A 494 1.75 3.40 -34.00
N HIS A 495 2.56 4.03 -33.15
CA HIS A 495 3.46 3.38 -32.20
C HIS A 495 2.80 3.07 -30.85
N GLN A 496 1.46 3.09 -30.78
CA GLN A 496 0.67 2.73 -29.59
C GLN A 496 0.90 3.63 -28.36
N ALA A 497 1.33 4.88 -28.57
CA ALA A 497 1.39 5.85 -27.47
C ALA A 497 0.00 6.44 -27.19
N HIS A 498 -0.50 6.20 -25.97
CA HIS A 498 -1.84 6.61 -25.55
C HIS A 498 -2.00 8.14 -25.48
N ASN A 499 -0.96 8.85 -25.06
CA ASN A 499 -0.94 10.32 -25.09
C ASN A 499 -0.93 10.87 -26.53
N GLY A 500 -0.32 10.12 -27.47
CA GLY A 500 -0.38 10.40 -28.90
C GLY A 500 -1.79 10.26 -29.47
N ASP A 501 -2.51 9.20 -29.09
CA ASP A 501 -3.93 9.00 -29.45
C ASP A 501 -4.80 10.17 -28.98
N TYR A 502 -4.58 10.65 -27.75
CA TYR A 502 -5.27 11.82 -27.21
C TYR A 502 -4.98 13.08 -28.02
N ASN A 503 -3.70 13.43 -28.22
CA ASN A 503 -3.31 14.66 -28.89
C ASN A 503 -3.74 14.68 -30.36
N TYR A 504 -3.61 13.54 -31.05
CA TYR A 504 -4.12 13.39 -32.42
C TYR A 504 -5.65 13.45 -32.46
N GLY A 505 -6.32 12.75 -31.55
CA GLY A 505 -7.79 12.75 -31.44
C GLY A 505 -8.35 14.15 -31.19
N ARG A 506 -7.77 14.91 -30.27
CA ARG A 506 -8.10 16.31 -29.98
C ARG A 506 -8.01 17.19 -31.23
N ARG A 507 -6.94 17.05 -32.01
CA ARG A 507 -6.76 17.79 -33.28
C ARG A 507 -7.80 17.43 -34.33
N LEU A 508 -8.18 16.16 -34.42
CA LEU A 508 -9.24 15.74 -35.34
C LEU A 508 -10.62 16.31 -34.95
N LEU A 509 -10.88 16.55 -33.67
CA LEU A 509 -12.13 17.18 -33.20
C LEU A 509 -12.25 18.65 -33.63
N GLU A 510 -11.15 19.37 -33.75
CA GLU A 510 -11.09 20.76 -34.23
C GLU A 510 -11.38 20.86 -35.73
N SER A 511 -11.21 19.76 -36.49
CA SER A 511 -11.44 19.74 -37.93
C SER A 511 -12.91 20.00 -38.31
N THR A 512 -13.17 20.56 -39.49
CA THR A 512 -14.54 20.82 -39.97
C THR A 512 -15.26 19.56 -40.47
N SER A 513 -14.53 18.49 -40.75
CA SER A 513 -15.05 17.28 -41.39
C SER A 513 -15.71 16.33 -40.38
N PRO A 514 -17.00 15.97 -40.51
CA PRO A 514 -17.69 15.07 -39.58
C PRO A 514 -17.02 13.69 -39.44
N ARG A 515 -16.47 13.15 -40.55
CA ARG A 515 -15.75 11.88 -40.56
C ARG A 515 -14.50 11.90 -39.68
N LEU A 516 -13.73 12.99 -39.76
CA LEU A 516 -12.52 13.15 -38.96
C LEU A 516 -12.88 13.35 -37.48
N LYS A 517 -13.94 14.10 -37.18
CA LYS A 517 -14.44 14.21 -35.80
C LYS A 517 -14.81 12.85 -35.20
N HIS A 518 -15.56 12.02 -35.93
CA HIS A 518 -15.91 10.67 -35.48
C HIS A 518 -14.66 9.81 -35.23
N GLN A 519 -13.65 9.91 -36.11
CA GLN A 519 -12.36 9.24 -35.88
C GLN A 519 -11.65 9.75 -34.63
N GLY A 520 -11.66 11.07 -34.39
CA GLY A 520 -11.08 11.69 -33.21
C GLY A 520 -11.74 11.22 -31.90
N VAL A 521 -13.07 11.11 -31.89
CA VAL A 521 -13.80 10.54 -30.74
C VAL A 521 -13.37 9.09 -30.46
N GLY A 522 -13.24 8.26 -31.50
CA GLY A 522 -12.77 6.88 -31.36
C GLY A 522 -11.36 6.78 -30.76
N LEU A 523 -10.44 7.67 -31.16
CA LEU A 523 -9.08 7.73 -30.60
C LEU A 523 -9.09 8.16 -29.13
N ILE A 524 -9.92 9.13 -28.75
CA ILE A 524 -10.05 9.56 -27.35
C ILE A 524 -10.61 8.44 -26.50
N SER A 525 -11.61 7.69 -26.99
CA SER A 525 -12.10 6.50 -26.28
C SER A 525 -11.03 5.42 -26.12
N ASN A 526 -10.12 5.26 -27.10
CA ASN A 526 -8.98 4.35 -26.97
C ASN A 526 -7.99 4.83 -25.90
N ALA A 527 -7.59 6.11 -25.95
CA ALA A 527 -6.71 6.71 -24.94
C ALA A 527 -7.31 6.65 -23.51
N THR A 528 -8.63 6.80 -23.40
CA THR A 528 -9.38 6.66 -22.14
C THR A 528 -9.36 5.22 -21.62
N ALA A 529 -9.45 4.22 -22.49
CA ALA A 529 -9.33 2.81 -22.10
C ALA A 529 -7.94 2.47 -21.53
N HIS A 530 -6.92 3.24 -21.93
CA HIS A 530 -5.56 3.17 -21.39
C HIS A 530 -5.30 4.18 -20.26
N LEU A 531 -6.35 4.83 -19.74
CA LEU A 531 -6.31 5.72 -18.58
C LEU A 531 -5.40 6.96 -18.73
N SER A 532 -5.24 7.49 -19.95
CA SER A 532 -4.58 8.79 -20.15
C SER A 532 -5.42 9.91 -19.51
N LEU A 533 -4.82 10.71 -18.62
CA LEU A 533 -5.52 11.65 -17.76
C LEU A 533 -6.33 12.69 -18.54
N GLU A 534 -5.70 13.35 -19.51
CA GLU A 534 -6.32 14.39 -20.32
C GLU A 534 -7.40 13.82 -21.24
N ALA A 535 -7.23 12.58 -21.70
CA ALA A 535 -8.22 11.87 -22.49
C ALA A 535 -9.49 11.58 -21.68
N VAL A 536 -9.33 11.12 -20.43
CA VAL A 536 -10.45 10.81 -19.53
C VAL A 536 -11.30 12.06 -19.28
N TYR A 537 -10.68 13.20 -18.98
CA TYR A 537 -11.42 14.45 -18.77
C TYR A 537 -12.18 14.88 -20.03
N LEU A 538 -11.53 14.85 -21.20
CA LEU A 538 -12.18 15.21 -22.46
C LEU A 538 -13.30 14.23 -22.83
N HIS A 539 -13.11 12.93 -22.57
CA HIS A 539 -14.11 11.90 -22.78
C HIS A 539 -15.37 12.16 -21.95
N SER A 540 -15.22 12.55 -20.68
CA SER A 540 -16.35 12.90 -19.81
C SER A 540 -17.22 14.03 -20.41
N LYS A 541 -16.60 15.04 -21.04
CA LYS A 541 -17.31 16.11 -21.74
C LYS A 541 -18.00 15.60 -23.01
N LEU A 542 -17.30 14.77 -23.80
CA LEU A 542 -17.85 14.22 -25.04
C LEU A 542 -19.04 13.29 -24.82
N LEU A 543 -19.13 12.62 -23.66
CA LEU A 543 -20.29 11.81 -23.29
C LEU A 543 -21.58 12.63 -23.21
N THR A 544 -21.50 13.94 -22.87
CA THR A 544 -22.69 14.82 -22.86
C THR A 544 -23.22 15.10 -24.26
N THR A 545 -22.32 15.24 -25.23
CA THR A 545 -22.67 15.57 -26.62
C THR A 545 -22.94 14.35 -27.49
N ASN A 546 -22.32 13.20 -27.15
CA ASN A 546 -22.38 11.96 -27.91
C ASN A 546 -22.79 10.79 -27.00
N PRO A 547 -24.08 10.65 -26.64
CA PRO A 547 -24.53 9.59 -25.74
C PRO A 547 -24.35 8.18 -26.31
N GLU A 548 -24.19 8.03 -27.64
CA GLU A 548 -23.92 6.76 -28.30
C GLU A 548 -22.63 6.08 -27.83
N LEU A 549 -21.65 6.86 -27.33
CA LEU A 549 -20.39 6.35 -26.79
C LEU A 549 -20.59 5.46 -25.56
N ALA A 550 -21.71 5.62 -24.85
CA ALA A 550 -22.02 4.83 -23.68
C ALA A 550 -22.36 3.36 -24.01
N LYS A 551 -22.55 3.00 -25.28
CA LYS A 551 -22.84 1.61 -25.72
C LYS A 551 -23.97 0.94 -24.91
N GLY A 552 -24.99 1.71 -24.55
CA GLY A 552 -26.14 1.24 -23.76
C GLY A 552 -25.96 1.26 -22.24
N GLN A 553 -24.82 1.76 -21.73
CA GLN A 553 -24.62 2.03 -20.30
C GLN A 553 -25.18 3.40 -19.91
N ASP A 554 -25.39 3.61 -18.61
CA ASP A 554 -25.83 4.90 -18.08
C ASP A 554 -24.75 5.97 -18.28
N VAL A 555 -25.08 6.99 -19.06
CA VAL A 555 -24.16 8.09 -19.42
C VAL A 555 -23.63 8.79 -18.15
N THR A 556 -24.48 9.01 -17.16
CA THR A 556 -24.12 9.67 -15.89
C THR A 556 -23.13 8.84 -15.07
N GLN A 557 -23.30 7.52 -15.01
CA GLN A 557 -22.39 6.63 -14.29
C GLN A 557 -21.03 6.55 -14.98
N LEU A 558 -21.01 6.51 -16.31
CA LEU A 558 -19.77 6.58 -17.09
C LEU A 558 -19.03 7.90 -16.89
N GLN A 559 -19.75 9.01 -16.91
CA GLN A 559 -19.16 10.33 -16.62
C GLN A 559 -18.60 10.39 -15.20
N LEU A 560 -19.32 9.86 -14.21
CA LEU A 560 -18.84 9.79 -12.84
C LEU A 560 -17.57 8.97 -12.73
N ARG A 561 -17.52 7.79 -13.34
CA ARG A 561 -16.30 6.95 -13.37
C ARG A 561 -15.10 7.72 -13.92
N ASP A 562 -15.28 8.39 -15.06
CA ASP A 562 -14.20 9.13 -15.71
C ASP A 562 -13.74 10.32 -14.84
N LEU A 563 -14.68 11.08 -14.28
CA LEU A 563 -14.36 12.23 -13.42
C LEU A 563 -13.74 11.83 -12.09
N ILE A 564 -14.20 10.74 -11.47
CA ILE A 564 -13.61 10.19 -10.24
C ILE A 564 -12.14 9.84 -10.51
N TYR A 565 -11.87 9.06 -11.56
CA TYR A 565 -10.51 8.70 -11.93
C TYR A 565 -9.63 9.94 -12.19
N TYR A 566 -10.15 10.90 -12.96
CA TYR A 566 -9.43 12.14 -13.25
C TYR A 566 -9.09 12.92 -11.97
N VAL A 567 -10.07 13.15 -11.08
CA VAL A 567 -9.85 13.90 -9.84
C VAL A 567 -8.91 13.15 -8.89
N GLU A 568 -9.10 11.85 -8.70
CA GLU A 568 -8.26 11.03 -7.81
C GLU A 568 -6.80 10.98 -8.26
N SER A 569 -6.52 11.08 -9.57
CA SER A 569 -5.15 11.08 -10.09
C SER A 569 -4.30 12.30 -9.69
N PHE A 570 -4.95 13.41 -9.29
CA PHE A 570 -4.27 14.61 -8.77
C PHE A 570 -4.11 14.57 -7.25
N ASP A 571 -4.01 13.36 -6.65
CA ASP A 571 -3.88 13.17 -5.21
C ASP A 571 -2.74 13.95 -4.54
N PRO A 572 -1.58 14.23 -5.16
CA PRO A 572 -0.52 14.97 -4.45
C PRO A 572 -0.87 16.44 -4.25
N VAL A 573 -1.72 16.98 -5.12
CA VAL A 573 -2.22 18.37 -5.05
C VAL A 573 -3.42 18.45 -4.12
N ILE A 574 -4.38 17.54 -4.30
CA ILE A 574 -5.65 17.59 -3.57
C ILE A 574 -5.50 17.03 -2.16
N SER A 575 -4.73 15.95 -2.00
CA SER A 575 -4.72 15.10 -0.81
C SER A 575 -3.30 14.91 -0.29
N PRO A 576 -2.60 16.00 0.11
CA PRO A 576 -1.24 15.90 0.65
C PRO A 576 -1.17 15.05 1.92
N TYR A 577 -2.32 14.83 2.57
CA TYR A 577 -2.48 13.93 3.71
C TYR A 577 -2.07 12.48 3.41
N LEU A 578 -2.17 12.00 2.17
CA LEU A 578 -1.70 10.65 1.81
C LEU A 578 -0.18 10.54 1.93
N LYS A 579 0.54 11.50 1.34
CA LYS A 579 2.00 11.60 1.47
C LYS A 579 2.40 11.77 2.93
N PHE A 580 1.76 12.73 3.63
CA PHE A 580 1.99 13.00 5.05
C PHE A 580 1.78 11.76 5.92
N GLY A 581 0.62 11.08 5.80
CA GLY A 581 0.29 9.89 6.56
C GLY A 581 1.25 8.73 6.32
N PHE A 582 1.70 8.56 5.07
CA PHE A 582 2.72 7.57 4.74
C PHE A 582 4.05 7.85 5.46
N PHE A 583 4.55 9.09 5.44
CA PHE A 583 5.79 9.44 6.14
C PHE A 583 5.67 9.39 7.67
N GLU A 584 4.53 9.78 8.22
CA GLU A 584 4.28 9.64 9.67
C GLU A 584 4.25 8.17 10.09
N LEU A 585 3.71 7.29 9.25
CA LEU A 585 3.79 5.85 9.45
C LEU A 585 5.24 5.35 9.45
N LEU A 586 6.08 5.84 8.53
CA LEU A 586 7.52 5.50 8.50
C LEU A 586 8.27 5.98 9.76
N LYS A 587 7.85 7.11 10.34
CA LYS A 587 8.40 7.63 11.61
C LYS A 587 7.91 6.86 12.84
N GLY A 588 6.89 6.01 12.71
CA GLY A 588 6.26 5.30 13.81
C GLY A 588 5.11 6.07 14.48
N ASN A 589 4.71 7.23 13.96
CA ASN A 589 3.58 8.01 14.46
C ASN A 589 2.25 7.46 13.91
N TYR A 590 1.83 6.32 14.43
CA TYR A 590 0.68 5.59 13.92
C TYR A 590 -0.65 6.36 14.04
N GLN A 591 -0.89 7.06 15.16
CA GLN A 591 -2.17 7.76 15.37
C GLN A 591 -2.38 8.92 14.38
N THR A 592 -1.31 9.67 14.05
CA THR A 592 -1.37 10.74 13.04
C THR A 592 -1.48 10.19 11.62
N ALA A 593 -0.85 9.04 11.35
CA ALA A 593 -1.06 8.34 10.08
C ALA A 593 -2.53 7.93 9.90
N VAL A 594 -3.15 7.35 10.94
CA VAL A 594 -4.57 6.96 10.92
C VAL A 594 -5.50 8.16 10.67
N THR A 595 -5.21 9.33 11.25
CA THR A 595 -6.02 10.54 11.01
C THR A 595 -5.87 11.05 9.58
N ALA A 596 -4.65 11.02 9.05
CA ALA A 596 -4.36 11.40 7.67
C ALA A 596 -5.07 10.48 6.65
N TYR A 597 -5.01 9.15 6.85
CA TYR A 597 -5.73 8.20 6.03
C TYR A 597 -7.25 8.33 6.19
N SER A 598 -7.77 8.71 7.37
CA SER A 598 -9.22 8.96 7.54
C SER A 598 -9.73 10.16 6.73
N ILE A 599 -8.90 11.20 6.55
CA ILE A 599 -9.26 12.35 5.70
C ILE A 599 -9.41 11.87 4.26
N ALA A 600 -8.41 11.17 3.73
CA ALA A 600 -8.45 10.65 2.37
C ALA A 600 -9.57 9.60 2.18
N ALA A 601 -9.85 8.79 3.20
CA ALA A 601 -10.93 7.82 3.14
C ALA A 601 -12.32 8.48 3.03
N GLU A 602 -12.56 9.61 3.72
CA GLU A 602 -13.81 10.38 3.56
C GLU A 602 -13.90 11.09 2.20
N GLN A 603 -12.78 11.47 1.60
CA GLN A 603 -12.75 12.04 0.23
C GLN A 603 -13.11 11.02 -0.85
N GLY A 604 -13.11 9.72 -0.52
CA GLY A 604 -13.54 8.64 -1.42
C GLY A 604 -12.41 7.75 -1.95
N TYR A 605 -11.15 8.00 -1.55
CA TYR A 605 -10.02 7.19 -2.01
C TYR A 605 -10.14 5.74 -1.51
N GLU A 606 -10.32 4.81 -2.44
CA GLU A 606 -10.40 3.37 -2.19
C GLU A 606 -9.16 2.84 -1.45
N THR A 607 -7.98 3.28 -1.89
CA THR A 607 -6.68 2.90 -1.33
C THR A 607 -6.52 3.37 0.12
N ALA A 608 -7.06 4.55 0.44
CA ALA A 608 -7.08 5.08 1.80
C ALA A 608 -8.07 4.33 2.69
N GLN A 609 -9.25 3.95 2.16
CA GLN A 609 -10.26 3.19 2.89
C GLN A 609 -9.78 1.79 3.27
N SER A 610 -9.17 1.07 2.34
CA SER A 610 -8.57 -0.24 2.60
C SER A 610 -7.38 -0.14 3.55
N SER A 611 -6.50 0.86 3.36
CA SER A 611 -5.38 1.13 4.27
C SER A 611 -5.85 1.48 5.68
N LEU A 612 -6.87 2.33 5.82
CA LEU A 612 -7.45 2.68 7.12
C LEU A 612 -8.04 1.44 7.80
N GLY A 613 -8.76 0.61 7.06
CA GLY A 613 -9.28 -0.67 7.56
C GLY A 613 -8.17 -1.57 8.12
N TYR A 614 -7.09 -1.71 7.34
CA TYR A 614 -5.92 -2.50 7.73
C TYR A 614 -5.14 -1.90 8.91
N LEU A 615 -5.01 -0.57 8.98
CA LEU A 615 -4.39 0.10 10.11
C LEU A 615 -5.20 -0.09 11.39
N LEU A 616 -6.53 0.04 11.32
CA LEU A 616 -7.40 -0.01 12.51
C LEU A 616 -7.59 -1.42 13.06
N TYR A 617 -7.54 -2.45 12.21
CA TYR A 617 -7.67 -3.84 12.62
C TYR A 617 -6.91 -4.77 11.67
N GLN A 618 -5.97 -5.52 12.21
CA GLN A 618 -5.21 -6.56 11.52
C GLN A 618 -5.77 -7.94 11.83
N LEU A 619 -5.81 -8.87 10.87
CA LEU A 619 -6.18 -10.25 11.16
C LEU A 619 -5.06 -10.92 11.98
N PRO A 620 -5.41 -11.81 12.93
CA PRO A 620 -4.41 -12.56 13.69
C PRO A 620 -3.56 -13.42 12.75
N THR A 621 -2.27 -13.54 13.05
CA THR A 621 -1.40 -14.42 12.26
C THR A 621 -1.71 -15.89 12.56
N ILE A 622 -1.53 -16.76 11.56
CA ILE A 622 -1.83 -18.18 11.71
C ILE A 622 -0.84 -18.78 12.73
N GLY A 623 -1.36 -19.19 13.89
CA GLY A 623 -0.57 -19.77 14.99
C GLY A 623 -0.57 -18.92 16.26
N ASP A 624 -1.05 -17.68 16.21
CA ASP A 624 -1.24 -16.88 17.41
C ASP A 624 -2.50 -17.33 18.16
N PRO A 625 -2.40 -17.63 19.47
CA PRO A 625 -3.51 -18.19 20.24
C PRO A 625 -4.61 -17.16 20.59
N GLU A 626 -4.31 -15.86 20.53
CA GLU A 626 -5.23 -14.80 20.91
C GLU A 626 -5.48 -13.83 19.73
N PRO A 627 -6.74 -13.46 19.43
CA PRO A 627 -7.04 -12.41 18.48
C PRO A 627 -6.57 -11.04 19.02
N PRO A 628 -6.36 -10.06 18.13
CA PRO A 628 -5.87 -8.75 18.53
C PRO A 628 -6.85 -8.03 19.48
N LYS A 629 -6.29 -7.39 20.51
CA LYS A 629 -7.01 -6.67 21.55
C LYS A 629 -7.30 -5.26 21.06
N VAL A 630 -8.46 -5.08 20.44
CA VAL A 630 -8.92 -3.80 19.89
C VAL A 630 -10.35 -3.52 20.37
N PRO A 631 -10.68 -2.29 20.84
CA PRO A 631 -12.02 -1.95 21.31
C PRO A 631 -13.05 -2.09 20.19
N GLU A 632 -14.28 -2.47 20.55
CA GLU A 632 -15.34 -2.73 19.57
C GLU A 632 -15.65 -1.52 18.68
N SER A 633 -15.62 -0.30 19.24
CA SER A 633 -15.83 0.94 18.48
C SER A 633 -14.82 1.11 17.34
N ARG A 634 -13.55 0.76 17.56
CA ARG A 634 -12.47 0.83 16.57
C ARG A 634 -12.58 -0.29 15.54
N GLN A 635 -12.98 -1.49 15.95
CA GLN A 635 -13.29 -2.58 15.02
C GLN A 635 -14.45 -2.21 14.08
N LEU A 636 -15.51 -1.59 14.62
CA LEU A 636 -16.62 -1.09 13.81
C LEU A 636 -16.17 0.00 12.84
N ALA A 637 -15.28 0.91 13.26
CA ALA A 637 -14.67 1.88 12.35
C ALA A 637 -13.89 1.19 11.21
N ALA A 638 -13.09 0.16 11.51
CA ALA A 638 -12.40 -0.64 10.50
C ALA A 638 -13.38 -1.30 9.52
N ILE A 639 -14.44 -1.94 10.03
CA ILE A 639 -15.51 -2.55 9.24
C ILE A 639 -16.16 -1.52 8.31
N THR A 640 -16.44 -0.31 8.80
CA THR A 640 -17.03 0.74 7.96
C THR A 640 -16.08 1.16 6.84
N ALA A 641 -14.79 1.33 7.12
CA ALA A 641 -13.79 1.68 6.10
C ALA A 641 -13.63 0.58 5.04
N LEU A 642 -13.56 -0.68 5.46
CA LEU A 642 -13.47 -1.83 4.55
C LEU A 642 -14.73 -2.01 3.71
N SER A 643 -15.92 -1.81 4.30
CA SER A 643 -17.19 -1.87 3.56
C SER A 643 -17.30 -0.80 2.48
N ARG A 644 -16.71 0.38 2.72
CA ARG A 644 -16.60 1.44 1.72
C ARG A 644 -15.63 1.06 0.61
N SER A 645 -14.46 0.51 0.94
CA SER A 645 -13.49 0.02 -0.05
C SER A 645 -14.07 -1.14 -0.89
N SER A 646 -14.82 -2.07 -0.28
CA SER A 646 -15.47 -3.17 -1.02
C SER A 646 -16.56 -2.67 -1.97
N ALA A 647 -17.24 -1.57 -1.64
CA ALA A 647 -18.21 -0.93 -2.55
C ALA A 647 -17.54 -0.39 -3.84
N HIS A 648 -16.22 -0.13 -3.82
CA HIS A 648 -15.40 0.15 -5.00
C HIS A 648 -14.89 -1.12 -5.71
N HIS A 649 -15.48 -2.28 -5.41
CA HIS A 649 -15.11 -3.59 -5.96
C HIS A 649 -13.70 -4.07 -5.60
N ASN A 650 -13.14 -3.62 -4.47
CA ASN A 650 -11.94 -4.24 -3.92
C ASN A 650 -12.29 -5.63 -3.33
N LEU A 651 -11.84 -6.68 -4.01
CA LEU A 651 -12.05 -8.07 -3.63
C LEU A 651 -11.38 -8.44 -2.31
N ASP A 652 -10.16 -7.96 -2.08
CA ASP A 652 -9.38 -8.30 -0.89
C ASP A 652 -10.03 -7.68 0.36
N SER A 653 -10.49 -6.43 0.27
CA SER A 653 -11.28 -5.78 1.33
C SER A 653 -12.58 -6.53 1.64
N LEU A 654 -13.25 -7.07 0.61
CA LEU A 654 -14.50 -7.83 0.77
C LEU A 654 -14.29 -9.18 1.46
N ILE A 655 -13.22 -9.91 1.10
CA ILE A 655 -12.84 -11.16 1.78
C ILE A 655 -12.43 -10.85 3.22
N TYR A 656 -11.60 -9.81 3.41
CA TYR A 656 -11.13 -9.37 4.73
C TYR A 656 -12.28 -8.99 5.66
N LEU A 657 -13.29 -8.32 5.14
CA LEU A 657 -14.53 -8.03 5.87
C LEU A 657 -15.26 -9.32 6.29
N GLY A 658 -15.33 -10.32 5.40
CA GLY A 658 -15.90 -11.63 5.71
C GLY A 658 -15.15 -12.37 6.82
N ASP A 659 -13.82 -12.28 6.82
CA ASP A 659 -12.96 -12.88 7.84
C ASP A 659 -13.16 -12.21 9.22
N ILE A 660 -13.25 -10.88 9.26
CA ILE A 660 -13.60 -10.14 10.50
C ILE A 660 -14.96 -10.58 11.03
N TYR A 661 -15.99 -10.66 10.19
CA TYR A 661 -17.31 -11.14 10.62
C TYR A 661 -17.28 -12.58 11.11
N THR A 662 -16.44 -13.43 10.52
CA THR A 662 -16.25 -14.82 10.97
C THR A 662 -15.64 -14.86 12.38
N LEU A 663 -14.63 -14.05 12.66
CA LEU A 663 -14.03 -13.92 14.00
C LEU A 663 -15.02 -13.37 15.04
N ARG A 664 -15.91 -12.47 14.63
CA ARG A 664 -17.01 -11.92 15.45
C ARG A 664 -18.20 -12.88 15.61
N GLN A 665 -18.15 -14.09 15.04
CA GLN A 665 -19.24 -15.06 15.03
C GLN A 665 -20.52 -14.56 14.31
N GLU A 666 -20.39 -13.55 13.46
CA GLU A 666 -21.48 -12.98 12.65
C GLU A 666 -21.58 -13.71 11.29
N HIS A 667 -21.73 -15.03 11.34
CA HIS A 667 -21.59 -15.92 10.17
C HIS A 667 -22.54 -15.60 9.01
N SER A 668 -23.73 -15.04 9.27
CA SER A 668 -24.67 -14.63 8.22
C SER A 668 -24.12 -13.49 7.35
N LYS A 669 -23.41 -12.53 7.96
CA LYS A 669 -22.78 -11.42 7.22
C LYS A 669 -21.54 -11.90 6.49
N ALA A 670 -20.72 -12.74 7.12
CA ALA A 670 -19.56 -13.35 6.49
C ALA A 670 -19.95 -14.14 5.23
N PHE A 671 -21.03 -14.93 5.31
CA PHE A 671 -21.57 -15.66 4.15
C PHE A 671 -21.91 -14.72 2.98
N ASN A 672 -22.58 -13.60 3.25
CA ASN A 672 -22.93 -12.63 2.22
C ASN A 672 -21.68 -12.02 1.57
N CYS A 673 -20.66 -11.67 2.36
CA CYS A 673 -19.40 -11.14 1.84
C CYS A 673 -18.69 -12.15 0.93
N TYR A 674 -18.58 -13.41 1.34
CA TYR A 674 -17.96 -14.44 0.50
C TYR A 674 -18.81 -14.78 -0.73
N GLN A 675 -20.14 -14.74 -0.61
CA GLN A 675 -21.05 -14.90 -1.74
C GLN A 675 -20.85 -13.79 -2.77
N GLU A 676 -20.78 -12.55 -2.33
CA GLU A 676 -20.51 -11.41 -3.19
C GLU A 676 -19.12 -11.52 -3.83
N ALA A 677 -18.08 -11.85 -3.06
CA ALA A 677 -16.73 -12.07 -3.59
C ALA A 677 -16.73 -13.17 -4.66
N SER A 678 -17.43 -14.28 -4.42
CA SER A 678 -17.56 -15.37 -5.39
C SER A 678 -18.30 -14.95 -6.67
N SER A 679 -19.28 -14.05 -6.56
CA SER A 679 -20.02 -13.52 -7.71
C SER A 679 -19.14 -12.64 -8.60
N LEU A 680 -18.16 -11.95 -7.99
CA LEU A 680 -17.13 -11.19 -8.69
C LEU A 680 -15.99 -12.07 -9.22
N GLY A 681 -16.07 -13.40 -9.03
CA GLY A 681 -15.12 -14.37 -9.55
C GLY A 681 -13.94 -14.67 -8.63
N SER A 682 -14.04 -14.32 -7.34
CA SER A 682 -12.97 -14.53 -6.37
C SER A 682 -12.72 -16.00 -6.06
N THR A 683 -11.48 -16.46 -6.24
CA THR A 683 -11.03 -17.82 -5.89
C THR A 683 -11.06 -18.07 -4.38
N GLN A 684 -10.61 -17.10 -3.58
CA GLN A 684 -10.66 -17.16 -2.13
C GLN A 684 -12.11 -17.10 -1.62
N GLY A 685 -12.96 -16.29 -2.24
CA GLY A 685 -14.40 -16.28 -1.96
C GLY A 685 -15.05 -17.65 -2.17
N PHE A 686 -14.76 -18.32 -3.29
CA PHE A 686 -15.23 -19.70 -3.53
C PHE A 686 -14.69 -20.70 -2.50
N PHE A 687 -13.42 -20.57 -2.12
CA PHE A 687 -12.81 -21.44 -1.11
C PHE A 687 -13.47 -21.27 0.27
N ASN A 688 -13.68 -20.03 0.71
CA ASN A 688 -14.29 -19.70 2.00
C ASN A 688 -15.76 -20.17 2.05
N LEU A 689 -16.52 -20.07 0.95
CA LEU A 689 -17.85 -20.67 0.86
C LEU A 689 -17.80 -22.21 0.98
N GLY A 690 -16.85 -22.85 0.30
CA GLY A 690 -16.64 -24.30 0.41
C GLY A 690 -16.36 -24.74 1.85
N TRP A 691 -15.55 -23.96 2.58
CA TRP A 691 -15.25 -24.17 3.99
C TRP A 691 -16.49 -24.01 4.88
N ILE A 692 -17.31 -22.98 4.63
CA ILE A 692 -18.58 -22.76 5.35
C ILE A 692 -19.52 -23.96 5.22
N TYR A 693 -19.71 -24.50 4.01
CA TYR A 693 -20.57 -25.67 3.78
C TYR A 693 -19.96 -26.99 4.27
N GLU A 694 -18.63 -27.13 4.24
CA GLU A 694 -17.93 -28.31 4.79
C GLU A 694 -18.13 -28.42 6.31
N ASN A 695 -18.07 -27.30 7.02
CA ASN A 695 -18.15 -27.29 8.47
C ASN A 695 -19.57 -27.01 9.01
N GLY A 696 -20.48 -26.51 8.17
CA GLY A 696 -21.82 -26.08 8.60
C GLY A 696 -21.75 -24.84 9.49
N VAL A 697 -20.91 -23.87 9.12
CA VAL A 697 -20.68 -22.65 9.93
C VAL A 697 -21.79 -21.64 9.66
N GLY A 698 -22.67 -21.45 10.65
CA GLY A 698 -23.78 -20.51 10.60
C GLY A 698 -25.13 -21.15 10.94
N GLU A 699 -26.02 -20.39 11.58
CA GLU A 699 -27.27 -20.91 12.16
C GLU A 699 -28.22 -21.57 11.15
N LYS A 700 -28.19 -21.14 9.88
CA LYS A 700 -29.06 -21.63 8.81
C LYS A 700 -28.33 -22.47 7.76
N ILE A 701 -27.02 -22.66 7.94
CA ILE A 701 -26.19 -23.34 6.94
C ILE A 701 -26.00 -24.77 7.40
N VAL A 702 -26.65 -25.66 6.66
CA VAL A 702 -26.52 -27.09 6.93
C VAL A 702 -25.29 -27.62 6.22
N ARG A 703 -24.55 -28.49 6.91
CA ARG A 703 -23.36 -29.15 6.36
C ARG A 703 -23.71 -29.94 5.10
N ASP A 704 -23.11 -29.57 3.98
CA ASP A 704 -23.30 -30.20 2.68
C ASP A 704 -21.96 -30.38 1.96
N PHE A 705 -21.47 -31.62 1.95
CA PHE A 705 -20.22 -31.96 1.30
C PHE A 705 -20.27 -31.91 -0.23
N HIS A 706 -21.45 -32.10 -0.84
CA HIS A 706 -21.56 -32.01 -2.30
C HIS A 706 -21.45 -30.58 -2.75
N LEU A 707 -22.12 -29.68 -2.05
CA LEU A 707 -22.05 -28.26 -2.32
C LEU A 707 -20.66 -27.69 -1.99
N ALA A 708 -20.05 -28.11 -0.88
CA ALA A 708 -18.66 -27.76 -0.55
C ALA A 708 -17.68 -28.19 -1.66
N LYS A 709 -17.80 -29.44 -2.14
CA LYS A 709 -16.99 -29.93 -3.28
C LYS A 709 -17.20 -29.06 -4.51
N ARG A 710 -18.44 -28.70 -4.84
CA ARG A 710 -18.76 -27.86 -6.02
C ARG A 710 -18.10 -26.49 -5.91
N TYR A 711 -18.09 -25.87 -4.74
CA TYR A 711 -17.41 -24.59 -4.53
C TYR A 711 -15.89 -24.71 -4.61
N TYR A 712 -15.31 -25.77 -4.04
CA TYR A 712 -13.88 -26.07 -4.22
C TYR A 712 -13.51 -26.32 -5.70
N ASP A 713 -14.31 -27.10 -6.43
CA ASP A 713 -14.10 -27.32 -7.87
C ASP A 713 -14.23 -25.98 -8.65
N SER A 714 -15.12 -25.08 -8.23
CA SER A 714 -15.28 -23.74 -8.83
C SER A 714 -14.08 -22.83 -8.53
N ALA A 715 -13.50 -22.89 -7.33
CA ALA A 715 -12.26 -22.18 -7.00
C ALA A 715 -11.12 -22.62 -7.94
N LEU A 716 -11.01 -23.92 -8.25
CA LEU A 716 -10.00 -24.45 -9.19
C LEU A 716 -10.21 -23.97 -10.62
N THR A 717 -11.47 -23.91 -11.10
CA THR A 717 -11.75 -23.44 -12.47
C THR A 717 -11.43 -21.96 -12.62
N GLN A 718 -11.80 -21.15 -11.62
CA GLN A 718 -11.50 -19.72 -11.62
C GLN A 718 -10.01 -19.43 -11.48
N GLY A 719 -9.30 -20.12 -10.57
CA GLY A 719 -7.85 -19.96 -10.45
C GLY A 719 -7.11 -20.31 -11.76
N ARG A 720 -7.57 -21.33 -12.49
CA ARG A 720 -7.04 -21.67 -13.83
C ARG A 720 -7.37 -20.61 -14.89
N ALA A 721 -8.59 -20.06 -14.87
CA ALA A 721 -9.00 -19.00 -15.79
C ALA A 721 -8.21 -17.71 -15.55
N PHE A 722 -8.05 -17.32 -14.28
CA PHE A 722 -7.21 -16.20 -13.85
C PHE A 722 -5.77 -16.37 -14.37
N ARG A 723 -5.16 -17.54 -14.12
CA ARG A 723 -3.81 -17.85 -14.65
C ARG A 723 -3.71 -17.64 -16.16
N LYS A 724 -4.65 -18.15 -16.95
CA LYS A 724 -4.62 -18.01 -18.42
C LYS A 724 -4.69 -16.55 -18.89
N ARG A 725 -5.44 -15.68 -18.19
CA ARG A 725 -5.50 -14.25 -18.54
C ARG A 725 -4.16 -13.55 -18.31
N HIS A 726 -3.48 -13.88 -17.21
CA HIS A 726 -2.23 -13.22 -16.83
C HIS A 726 -0.98 -13.79 -17.53
N THR A 727 -1.04 -14.98 -18.15
CA THR A 727 0.11 -15.55 -18.89
C THR A 727 0.29 -15.02 -20.31
N HIS A 728 -0.71 -14.36 -20.92
CA HIS A 728 -0.61 -13.88 -22.32
C HIS A 728 0.01 -12.48 -22.48
N GLY A 729 0.46 -11.83 -21.39
CA GLY A 729 1.06 -10.50 -21.40
C GLY A 729 2.51 -10.42 -20.90
N ALA A 730 3.13 -11.52 -20.47
CA ALA A 730 4.46 -11.53 -19.86
C ALA A 730 5.50 -12.17 -20.80
N SER A 731 5.95 -11.40 -21.79
CA SER A 731 7.26 -11.62 -22.42
C SER A 731 8.21 -10.57 -21.84
N GLY A 732 9.05 -10.96 -20.88
CA GLY A 732 10.09 -10.11 -20.30
C GLY A 732 10.10 -10.11 -18.77
N ASN A 733 11.05 -10.87 -18.22
CA ASN A 733 11.65 -10.81 -16.88
C ASN A 733 10.98 -9.97 -15.77
N GLY A 734 10.65 -10.67 -14.67
CA GLY A 734 10.53 -10.06 -13.33
C GLY A 734 9.16 -10.23 -12.70
N GLY A 735 8.95 -11.38 -12.04
CA GLY A 735 7.80 -11.62 -11.15
C GLY A 735 6.65 -12.36 -11.82
N ALA A 736 6.78 -13.68 -11.96
CA ALA A 736 5.61 -14.53 -12.05
C ALA A 736 4.78 -14.32 -10.78
N GLY A 737 3.73 -13.49 -10.86
CA GLY A 737 2.75 -13.34 -9.79
C GLY A 737 2.17 -14.72 -9.48
N SER A 738 2.51 -15.24 -8.30
CA SER A 738 2.12 -16.58 -7.85
C SER A 738 0.62 -16.72 -7.55
N SER A 739 -0.16 -15.65 -7.70
CA SER A 739 -1.61 -15.63 -7.41
C SER A 739 -2.42 -16.64 -8.22
N GLY A 740 -1.94 -17.02 -9.42
CA GLY A 740 -2.56 -18.09 -10.21
C GLY A 740 -2.06 -19.51 -9.89
N MET A 741 -0.92 -19.65 -9.20
CA MET A 741 -0.31 -20.95 -8.87
C MET A 741 -0.71 -21.44 -7.47
N GLY A 742 -0.99 -20.51 -6.55
CA GLY A 742 -1.25 -20.78 -5.13
C GLY A 742 -2.53 -21.55 -4.78
N ALA A 743 -3.63 -21.42 -5.55
CA ALA A 743 -4.91 -22.03 -5.14
C ALA A 743 -5.03 -23.54 -5.44
N TYR A 744 -4.22 -24.10 -6.35
CA TYR A 744 -4.39 -25.51 -6.76
C TYR A 744 -4.14 -26.48 -5.59
N LEU A 745 -2.98 -26.38 -4.95
CA LEU A 745 -2.58 -27.29 -3.88
C LEU A 745 -3.50 -27.18 -2.64
N PRO A 746 -3.79 -25.99 -2.08
CA PRO A 746 -4.70 -25.84 -0.95
C PRO A 746 -6.10 -26.40 -1.22
N VAL A 747 -6.65 -26.14 -2.41
CA VAL A 747 -7.98 -26.65 -2.76
C VAL A 747 -7.96 -28.18 -2.94
N GLN A 748 -6.90 -28.76 -3.53
CA GLN A 748 -6.76 -30.22 -3.62
C GLN A 748 -6.62 -30.86 -2.23
N LEU A 749 -5.87 -30.24 -1.32
CA LEU A 749 -5.76 -30.69 0.07
C LEU A 749 -7.11 -30.59 0.80
N ALA A 750 -7.86 -29.51 0.60
CA ALA A 750 -9.22 -29.37 1.14
C ALA A 750 -10.18 -30.44 0.58
N LEU A 751 -10.11 -30.74 -0.72
CA LEU A 751 -10.86 -31.83 -1.35
C LEU A 751 -10.45 -33.21 -0.82
N LEU A 752 -9.16 -33.43 -0.56
CA LEU A 752 -8.65 -34.66 0.04
C LEU A 752 -9.16 -34.81 1.49
N ARG A 753 -9.08 -33.72 2.28
CA ARG A 753 -9.65 -33.64 3.63
C ARG A 753 -11.14 -33.96 3.63
N LEU A 754 -11.90 -33.36 2.70
CA LEU A 754 -13.34 -33.61 2.54
C LEU A 754 -13.63 -35.10 2.23
N ARG A 755 -12.83 -35.73 1.36
CA ARG A 755 -12.94 -37.16 1.04
C ARG A 755 -12.59 -38.04 2.23
N ALA A 756 -11.57 -37.68 3.01
CA ALA A 756 -11.18 -38.39 4.22
C ALA A 756 -12.27 -38.32 5.29
N LYS A 757 -12.85 -37.12 5.56
CA LYS A 757 -14.01 -36.94 6.44
C LYS A 757 -15.18 -37.83 6.03
N ARG A 758 -15.50 -37.87 4.73
CA ARG A 758 -16.56 -38.74 4.19
C ARG A 758 -16.25 -40.23 4.37
N PHE A 759 -15.02 -40.65 4.09
CA PHE A 759 -14.58 -42.05 4.26
C PHE A 759 -14.73 -42.48 5.72
N TRP A 760 -14.29 -41.64 6.65
CA TRP A 760 -14.38 -41.89 8.09
C TRP A 760 -15.82 -41.92 8.60
N GLY A 761 -16.68 -41.00 8.15
CA GLY A 761 -18.10 -41.02 8.47
C GLY A 761 -18.80 -42.32 8.03
N ASN A 762 -18.45 -42.84 6.86
CA ASN A 762 -18.94 -44.14 6.39
C ASN A 762 -18.40 -45.31 7.23
N LEU A 763 -17.13 -45.25 7.66
CA LEU A 763 -16.51 -46.28 8.51
C LEU A 763 -17.15 -46.33 9.90
N MET A 764 -17.47 -45.18 10.48
CA MET A 764 -18.15 -45.07 11.78
C MET A 764 -19.66 -45.38 11.72
N GLY A 765 -20.18 -45.73 10.53
CA GLY A 765 -21.57 -46.15 10.36
C GLY A 765 -22.58 -45.04 10.64
N ILE A 766 -22.19 -43.76 10.47
CA ILE A 766 -23.12 -42.62 10.57
C ILE A 766 -23.81 -42.47 9.20
N PRO A 767 -25.07 -42.93 9.03
CA PRO A 767 -25.79 -42.70 7.79
C PRO A 767 -25.90 -41.18 7.56
N ASN A 768 -25.55 -40.73 6.35
CA ASN A 768 -25.62 -39.33 5.93
C ASN A 768 -24.59 -38.38 6.60
N TYR A 769 -23.39 -38.86 6.94
CA TYR A 769 -22.32 -37.99 7.41
C TYR A 769 -21.92 -36.92 6.36
N GLY A 770 -22.41 -35.69 6.56
CA GLY A 770 -22.18 -34.54 5.67
C GLY A 770 -23.22 -34.35 4.56
N LEU A 771 -24.36 -35.02 4.68
CA LEU A 771 -25.56 -34.85 3.85
C LEU A 771 -26.73 -34.60 4.81
N SER A 772 -27.44 -33.49 4.65
CA SER A 772 -28.70 -33.28 5.37
C SER A 772 -29.80 -33.00 4.37
N GLY A 773 -30.88 -33.78 4.47
CA GLY A 773 -32.04 -33.67 3.59
C GLY A 773 -31.83 -34.39 2.26
N ALA A 774 -32.03 -35.70 2.25
CA ALA A 774 -32.25 -36.45 1.01
C ALA A 774 -33.50 -37.32 1.18
N ASP A 775 -34.62 -36.68 1.52
CA ASP A 775 -35.94 -37.22 1.14
C ASP A 775 -36.35 -36.72 -0.28
N ASP A 776 -35.64 -35.77 -0.88
CA ASP A 776 -36.04 -35.16 -2.18
C ASP A 776 -34.92 -35.06 -3.24
N LEU A 777 -34.02 -36.06 -3.34
CA LEU A 777 -33.11 -36.18 -4.50
C LEU A 777 -33.06 -37.64 -4.99
N GLU A 778 -34.21 -38.14 -5.44
CA GLU A 778 -34.22 -39.08 -6.57
C GLU A 778 -33.86 -38.30 -7.85
N ASP A 779 -33.06 -38.93 -8.70
CA ASP A 779 -32.51 -38.42 -9.97
C ASP A 779 -31.47 -37.28 -9.88
N ASP A 780 -30.20 -37.66 -9.76
CA ASP A 780 -29.38 -37.75 -10.98
C ASP A 780 -27.99 -38.36 -10.74
N THR A 781 -27.49 -39.03 -11.77
CA THR A 781 -26.17 -39.67 -11.92
C THR A 781 -25.98 -41.07 -11.31
N LYS A 782 -26.30 -42.06 -12.16
CA LYS A 782 -25.62 -43.36 -12.19
C LYS A 782 -24.14 -43.16 -12.52
N GLU A 783 -23.33 -42.75 -11.54
CA GLU A 783 -21.91 -43.10 -11.52
C GLU A 783 -21.74 -44.40 -10.73
N THR A 784 -21.15 -45.38 -11.39
CA THR A 784 -20.97 -46.76 -10.92
C THR A 784 -20.15 -46.80 -9.64
N LYS A 785 -20.85 -46.91 -8.51
CA LYS A 785 -20.28 -47.24 -7.21
C LYS A 785 -19.52 -48.58 -7.29
N LEU A 786 -18.19 -48.55 -7.32
CA LEU A 786 -17.35 -49.70 -6.96
C LEU A 786 -17.53 -49.95 -5.46
N ARG A 787 -18.57 -50.71 -5.10
CA ARG A 787 -19.04 -50.85 -3.71
C ARG A 787 -18.55 -52.13 -3.02
N SER A 788 -17.83 -53.02 -3.70
CA SER A 788 -17.33 -54.27 -3.09
C SER A 788 -15.83 -54.49 -3.28
N TRP A 789 -15.22 -55.17 -2.31
CA TRP A 789 -13.83 -55.67 -2.38
C TRP A 789 -13.56 -56.53 -3.63
N GLY A 790 -14.60 -57.18 -4.18
CA GLY A 790 -14.51 -57.97 -5.40
C GLY A 790 -14.28 -57.13 -6.65
N ASP A 791 -14.74 -55.89 -6.67
CA ASP A 791 -14.61 -55.01 -7.84
C ASP A 791 -13.27 -54.27 -7.85
N TRP A 792 -12.74 -53.98 -6.65
CA TRP A 792 -11.35 -53.56 -6.46
C TRP A 792 -10.37 -54.65 -6.91
N ALA A 793 -10.62 -55.91 -6.57
CA ALA A 793 -9.80 -57.04 -7.03
C ALA A 793 -9.86 -57.26 -8.56
N LYS A 794 -10.95 -56.84 -9.22
CA LYS A 794 -11.09 -56.86 -10.69
C LYS A 794 -10.41 -55.68 -11.36
N LEU A 795 -10.44 -54.50 -10.75
CA LEU A 795 -9.71 -53.32 -11.24
C LEU A 795 -8.19 -53.53 -11.11
N TYR A 796 -7.74 -54.05 -9.97
CA TYR A 796 -6.35 -54.44 -9.76
C TYR A 796 -5.87 -55.51 -10.74
N ARG A 797 -6.73 -56.47 -11.09
CA ARG A 797 -6.44 -57.46 -12.15
C ARG A 797 -6.36 -56.84 -13.55
N ARG A 798 -7.20 -55.84 -13.86
CA ARG A 798 -7.15 -55.12 -15.14
C ARG A 798 -5.87 -54.31 -15.29
N ILE A 799 -5.48 -53.56 -14.26
CA ILE A 799 -4.23 -52.78 -14.25
C ILE A 799 -3.00 -53.69 -14.32
N ARG A 800 -3.03 -54.84 -13.63
CA ARG A 800 -1.95 -55.83 -13.67
C ARG A 800 -1.78 -56.52 -15.02
N ASN A 801 -2.83 -56.57 -15.83
CA ASN A 801 -2.83 -57.26 -17.12
C ASN A 801 -2.52 -56.33 -18.31
N GLY A 802 -2.23 -55.04 -18.06
CA GLY A 802 -1.65 -54.14 -19.06
C GLY A 802 -2.52 -53.92 -20.31
N GLU A 803 -3.78 -53.52 -20.13
CA GLU A 803 -4.58 -52.95 -21.22
C GLU A 803 -4.39 -51.43 -21.21
N GLU A 804 -3.50 -50.95 -22.08
CA GLU A 804 -3.24 -49.53 -22.33
C GLU A 804 -4.34 -48.91 -23.19
N GLU A 805 -5.02 -47.88 -22.69
CA GLU A 805 -5.65 -46.88 -23.57
C GLU A 805 -4.64 -45.77 -23.83
N ASN A 806 -4.18 -45.73 -25.08
CA ASN A 806 -3.36 -44.67 -25.63
C ASN A 806 -3.98 -43.29 -25.40
N ASN A 807 -3.27 -42.40 -24.71
CA ASN A 807 -3.25 -40.99 -25.05
C ASN A 807 -1.90 -40.38 -24.65
N ASN A 808 -1.08 -40.15 -25.68
CA ASN A 808 0.12 -39.35 -25.59
C ASN A 808 -0.23 -37.88 -25.33
N GLN A 809 0.36 -37.30 -24.28
CA GLN A 809 1.11 -36.05 -24.44
C GLN A 809 2.11 -35.89 -23.29
N VAL A 810 3.38 -35.87 -23.70
CA VAL A 810 4.57 -35.62 -22.91
C VAL A 810 4.68 -34.11 -22.66
N VAL A 811 4.81 -33.71 -21.40
CA VAL A 811 5.61 -32.54 -21.00
C VAL A 811 6.39 -32.94 -19.75
N GLN A 812 7.71 -32.88 -19.87
CA GLN A 812 8.70 -33.14 -18.81
C GLN A 812 8.60 -32.09 -17.70
N GLY A 813 8.67 -32.56 -16.45
CA GLY A 813 8.89 -31.73 -15.27
C GLY A 813 10.18 -32.18 -14.58
N ASN A 814 11.04 -31.20 -14.34
CA ASN A 814 12.22 -31.16 -13.47
C ASN A 814 12.15 -29.70 -12.95
N GLU A 815 12.23 -29.31 -11.68
CA GLU A 815 12.69 -29.86 -10.41
C GLU A 815 11.85 -29.19 -9.31
N GLU A 816 11.60 -29.84 -8.18
CA GLU A 816 11.33 -29.16 -6.89
C GLU A 816 11.33 -30.20 -5.76
N GLY A 817 12.53 -30.62 -5.38
CA GLY A 817 12.79 -31.37 -4.15
C GLY A 817 13.59 -30.51 -3.19
N SER A 818 12.93 -29.57 -2.50
CA SER A 818 13.57 -28.78 -1.44
C SER A 818 12.61 -28.14 -0.43
N LEU A 819 11.32 -28.01 -0.72
CA LEU A 819 10.39 -27.27 0.15
C LEU A 819 9.58 -28.14 1.12
N LEU A 820 9.64 -29.47 0.98
CA LEU A 820 8.83 -30.36 1.82
C LEU A 820 9.39 -30.50 3.25
N ASN A 821 10.70 -30.36 3.43
CA ASN A 821 11.32 -30.59 4.73
C ASN A 821 11.18 -29.40 5.68
N ASP A 822 11.12 -28.18 5.16
CA ASP A 822 10.94 -26.97 5.99
C ASP A 822 9.47 -26.74 6.38
N PHE A 823 8.52 -27.34 5.66
CA PHE A 823 7.08 -27.17 5.90
C PHE A 823 6.51 -28.18 6.92
N LEU A 824 7.17 -29.31 7.12
CA LEU A 824 6.68 -30.38 7.99
C LEU A 824 6.87 -30.10 9.49
N GLU A 825 7.69 -29.11 9.86
CA GLU A 825 7.89 -28.69 11.26
C GLU A 825 6.84 -27.67 11.77
N GLN A 826 5.91 -27.21 10.92
CA GLN A 826 4.97 -26.12 11.22
C GLN A 826 3.48 -26.51 11.32
N LEU A 827 3.14 -27.80 11.28
CA LEU A 827 1.73 -28.23 11.38
C LEU A 827 1.33 -28.46 12.85
N ASP A 828 0.55 -27.54 13.39
CA ASP A 828 -0.17 -27.75 14.65
C ASP A 828 -1.37 -28.68 14.39
N LEU A 829 -1.10 -29.98 14.53
CA LEU A 829 -2.06 -31.04 14.35
C LEU A 829 -3.02 -31.05 15.54
N SER A 830 -4.33 -30.96 15.29
CA SER A 830 -5.30 -31.22 16.35
C SER A 830 -5.06 -32.63 16.93
N GLN A 831 -5.49 -32.90 18.18
CA GLN A 831 -5.34 -34.25 18.73
C GLN A 831 -5.97 -35.34 17.85
N GLU A 832 -6.97 -34.98 17.04
CA GLU A 832 -7.59 -35.87 16.05
C GLU A 832 -6.68 -36.09 14.82
N ASP A 833 -5.93 -35.08 14.39
CA ASP A 833 -5.00 -35.17 13.26
C ASP A 833 -3.71 -35.95 13.62
N LEU A 834 -3.23 -35.82 14.86
CA LEU A 834 -2.12 -36.62 15.40
C LEU A 834 -2.48 -38.11 15.47
N VAL A 835 -3.73 -38.43 15.81
CA VAL A 835 -4.24 -39.80 15.79
C VAL A 835 -4.31 -40.32 14.35
N LEU A 836 -4.73 -39.48 13.39
CA LEU A 836 -4.80 -39.86 11.98
C LEU A 836 -3.41 -40.15 11.39
N ILE A 837 -2.41 -39.31 11.69
CA ILE A 837 -1.02 -39.49 11.22
C ILE A 837 -0.39 -40.72 11.88
N MET A 838 -0.54 -40.89 13.20
CA MET A 838 -0.07 -42.09 13.90
C MET A 838 -0.70 -43.36 13.32
N PHE A 839 -1.97 -43.30 12.91
CA PHE A 839 -2.67 -44.42 12.29
C PHE A 839 -2.20 -44.71 10.86
N LEU A 840 -1.88 -43.67 10.07
CA LEU A 840 -1.29 -43.81 8.73
C LEU A 840 0.11 -44.43 8.79
N VAL A 841 0.93 -44.02 9.77
CA VAL A 841 2.25 -44.63 10.03
C VAL A 841 2.10 -46.09 10.46
N LEU A 842 1.14 -46.41 11.34
CA LEU A 842 0.83 -47.80 11.74
C LEU A 842 0.34 -48.67 10.57
N ALA A 843 -0.51 -48.13 9.70
CA ALA A 843 -0.99 -48.82 8.51
C ALA A 843 0.15 -49.09 7.51
N PHE A 844 1.09 -48.14 7.37
CA PHE A 844 2.28 -48.29 6.53
C PHE A 844 3.24 -49.36 7.07
N ILE A 845 3.45 -49.40 8.39
CA ILE A 845 4.24 -50.46 9.05
C ILE A 845 3.56 -51.83 8.86
N MET A 846 2.23 -51.90 9.02
CA MET A 846 1.48 -53.14 8.83
C MET A 846 1.58 -53.63 7.37
N PHE A 847 1.54 -52.71 6.40
CA PHE A 847 1.75 -53.00 4.99
C PHE A 847 3.14 -53.60 4.73
N LEU A 848 4.21 -53.03 5.30
CA LEU A 848 5.56 -53.57 5.18
C LEU A 848 5.69 -54.99 5.77
N VAL A 849 5.07 -55.25 6.93
CA VAL A 849 5.08 -56.57 7.58
C VAL A 849 4.34 -57.62 6.73
N VAL A 850 3.19 -57.26 6.17
CA VAL A 850 2.44 -58.16 5.27
C VAL A 850 3.23 -58.45 4.01
N ASN A 851 3.87 -57.43 3.42
CA ASN A 851 4.65 -57.60 2.20
C ASN A 851 5.92 -58.44 2.44
N TRP A 852 6.57 -58.26 3.59
CA TRP A 852 7.71 -59.07 4.02
C TRP A 852 7.33 -60.56 4.21
N ASN A 853 6.18 -60.83 4.84
CA ASN A 853 5.67 -62.18 5.01
C ASN A 853 5.28 -62.85 3.67
N GLN A 854 4.71 -62.09 2.73
CA GLN A 854 4.40 -62.60 1.40
C GLN A 854 5.67 -62.99 0.62
N GLN A 855 6.73 -62.17 0.66
CA GLN A 855 8.01 -62.51 0.02
C GLN A 855 8.65 -63.79 0.61
N ARG A 856 8.49 -64.04 1.92
CA ARG A 856 8.97 -65.26 2.57
C ARG A 856 8.26 -66.52 2.06
N MET A 857 6.95 -66.44 1.81
CA MET A 857 6.14 -67.54 1.27
C MET A 857 6.52 -67.89 -0.19
N PHE A 858 6.92 -66.91 -1.00
CA PHE A 858 7.39 -67.16 -2.36
C PHE A 858 8.74 -67.90 -2.43
N ARG A 859 9.64 -67.68 -1.46
CA ARG A 859 10.92 -68.42 -1.38
C ARG A 859 10.74 -69.90 -1.03
N GLN A 860 9.68 -70.26 -0.30
CA GLN A 860 9.40 -71.67 0.05
C GLN A 860 8.69 -72.46 -1.06
N ARG A 861 8.01 -71.79 -2.01
CA ARG A 861 7.29 -72.45 -3.12
C ARG A 861 8.11 -72.57 -4.42
N GLY A 862 9.27 -71.93 -4.52
CA GLY A 862 10.15 -71.98 -5.71
C GLY A 862 11.18 -73.12 -5.72
N GLY A 863 11.21 -74.00 -4.72
CA GLY A 863 12.23 -75.05 -4.55
C GLY A 863 11.86 -76.45 -5.09
N ALA A 864 10.70 -76.64 -5.70
CA ALA A 864 10.20 -77.95 -6.08
C ALA A 864 9.56 -77.96 -7.48
N GLN A 865 10.34 -77.63 -8.52
CA GLN A 865 10.07 -78.00 -9.93
C GLN A 865 11.20 -77.47 -10.83
N ASN A 866 12.05 -78.38 -11.31
CA ASN A 866 12.67 -78.40 -12.66
C ASN A 866 13.96 -79.25 -12.66
N GLN A 867 13.81 -80.56 -12.87
CA GLN A 867 14.78 -81.33 -13.64
C GLN A 867 14.28 -81.37 -15.09
N ASN A 868 15.22 -81.26 -16.03
CA ASN A 868 15.08 -81.19 -17.49
C ASN A 868 14.85 -79.79 -18.05
N GLY A 869 15.95 -79.25 -18.57
CA GLY A 869 16.02 -77.92 -19.15
C GLY A 869 15.50 -77.84 -20.58
N ASN A 870 14.90 -76.69 -20.88
CA ASN A 870 15.33 -75.90 -22.02
C ASN A 870 15.13 -74.41 -21.68
N ILE A 871 16.02 -73.59 -22.24
CA ILE A 871 16.28 -72.19 -21.90
C ILE A 871 15.21 -71.29 -22.52
N ASP A 872 14.72 -70.31 -21.76
CA ASP A 872 14.38 -68.99 -22.33
C ASP A 872 14.56 -67.86 -21.33
N ALA A 873 15.15 -66.78 -21.83
CA ALA A 873 15.66 -65.62 -21.12
C ALA A 873 14.57 -64.57 -20.89
N ASN A 874 14.40 -64.13 -19.65
CA ASN A 874 14.12 -62.76 -19.21
C ASN A 874 13.57 -62.75 -17.78
N ARG A 875 14.42 -62.39 -16.82
CA ARG A 875 13.97 -61.81 -15.54
C ARG A 875 14.94 -60.70 -15.14
N PRO A 876 14.50 -59.43 -15.08
CA PRO A 876 15.29 -58.40 -14.43
C PRO A 876 15.31 -58.65 -12.92
N ARG A 877 16.52 -58.68 -12.35
CA ARG A 877 16.76 -58.57 -10.91
C ARG A 877 16.49 -57.13 -10.50
N PHE A 878 15.61 -56.93 -9.53
CA PHE A 878 15.52 -55.66 -8.81
C PHE A 878 16.09 -55.88 -7.41
N GLU A 879 17.34 -55.43 -7.22
CA GLU A 879 17.88 -55.11 -5.90
C GLU A 879 17.49 -53.66 -5.59
N PHE A 880 16.67 -53.46 -4.56
CA PHE A 880 16.46 -52.13 -4.00
C PHE A 880 17.28 -52.02 -2.72
N ASN A 881 18.25 -51.12 -2.76
CA ASN A 881 19.07 -50.72 -1.64
C ASN A 881 18.67 -49.27 -1.33
N PHE A 882 17.97 -49.03 -0.21
CA PHE A 882 17.86 -47.68 0.36
C PHE A 882 17.88 -47.74 1.87
N GLN A 883 18.87 -47.03 2.42
CA GLN A 883 19.03 -46.71 3.82
C GLN A 883 17.85 -45.89 4.32
N VAL A 884 17.42 -46.23 5.53
CA VAL A 884 16.40 -45.56 6.32
C VAL A 884 16.93 -44.22 6.80
N VAL A 885 16.20 -43.14 6.52
CA VAL A 885 16.13 -41.98 7.42
C VAL A 885 14.64 -41.73 7.65
N ALA A 886 14.28 -41.81 8.93
CA ALA A 886 12.92 -41.81 9.45
C ALA A 886 12.26 -40.43 9.33
N ILE A 887 10.93 -40.45 9.14
CA ILE A 887 10.00 -39.36 9.51
C ILE A 887 9.17 -39.90 10.66
#